data_AF-A0A3Q1MM37-F1
#
_entry.id   AF-A0A3Q1MM37-F1
#
_cell.length_a   1.000
_cell.length_b   1.000
_cell.length_c   1.000
_cell.angle_alpha   90.00
_cell.angle_beta   90.00
_cell.angle_gamma   90.00
#
_symmetry.space_group_name_H-M   'P 1'
#
loop_
_entity.id
_entity.type
_entity.pdbx_description
1 polymer ?
#
loop_
_entity_poly.entity_id
_entity_poly.type
_entity_poly.pdbx_seq_one_letter_code
_entity_poly.pdbx_strand_id
1 'polypeptide(L)'
;RRPAANMLRKLTLDQINDWFTIGKMVTNVELLGSPPAFPAEAARDEAQRRDAAPSSDPEAEGQAEPPLAKSSHVMRIPETAYKYPELPISRCKEEVISLIESNSVVIIHGATGSGKSTQLPQYVLDHYLQRSAYCNIVVTQPRKIGASSIARWISRERGWVLGGLVGYQVGLEKIATEDTKLIYMTTGVLLQKIVSAKSLVEFTHVFIDEVHERTEEMDFLLLVVRKLLRTNSRFVKVVLMSATINCREFADYFAVPVQNKMSPAYIFEVEGKPFSIEEYYLNDLEHLSPHLLEEPVITRAVYEVLLIFVYIFHLWMFSFFYFFSRLQVYPLHSSVTLEEQNNVFLSPVPGYRKIILSTNIAESSVTVPDVKYVIDFCLTRTLVCDEDTNYQSLRLSWASKTSCEQRKGRAGRVSKGYCYRLVHKDFWDNSIPNHVIPEMLRCPLGSTILKVKLLDMGEPRALLATALSPPSLSDIERTILLLKEVGALAVSGRREDDNPHDGELTFLGRVLAQLPVSQQLGKLIVLGHVFGCLDECLIIAASLSLKNFFAMPFRQHLDGYRNKVNFAGSSRSDCIALVEAFRVSPAPKAATAGVRTLSRPDELDWGRLNYIQIKRIREVAELYEELKTRVSQFNMYVDSRRPVLDQEYKYKQRFILQVVLAGAFYPNYFTFGQPDEEIATRELAGKDPKTTIVLKHIPPYGFLYHQQLQSLFRQCGQVKSIVFDGANRAFVEFSRNPTERFKTLPAVYMAIKMSQLKVSLELSVHSAEEIEAKVQGGAVSKLRNTRVNVDFQKKTVDPVQVSFNMVDQSRTITDLLLTVEVTEVVEVGHFWGYRTDEKNWEFLKSLAAEINRLTLVPLPVHPHPDQVCLAPFADSDKESYFRAQVLYVSGNSAEVCFSVCLALPSALQALEFKICKMRPSARCLVCGERWSSGASQRFSSLVGGRTLLVKVFSMVHSVLHVDAYLPSGLQDTVSVRGILISQGYAEPAEEPYESKVLEDLTDMSTASPVKDDEKHLIRILLESFSSNKLGNPSCKAVLHGPFNPYELKCHSLTRISKFRCVWIEKESINSVIISDSPEDTHQRLLVAASLSVNTTGSTMLLRETSLMPHIPGLPALLSMLFAPVMELRVDQDGRCYTGVLCGLGCNPTTGAPVLPEHDMELAFDVQFSVEDIVEINILRAAVNKLVCDGPNGSKCLGPERIAQLQDNSRQKLLG
;
A
#
# COMPACT_ATOMS: atom_id res chain seq x y z
N ARG A 1 19.96 29.25 -24.18
CA ARG A 1 21.04 28.69 -25.03
C ARG A 1 20.52 27.37 -25.59
N ARG A 2 20.60 27.11 -26.90
CA ARG A 2 20.12 25.84 -27.49
C ARG A 2 21.08 24.70 -27.10
N PRO A 3 20.62 23.53 -26.63
CA PRO A 3 21.45 22.33 -26.57
C PRO A 3 21.63 21.74 -27.98
N ALA A 4 22.73 21.04 -28.22
CA ALA A 4 23.08 20.46 -29.51
C ALA A 4 22.23 19.21 -29.82
N ALA A 5 22.08 18.90 -31.11
CA ALA A 5 21.38 17.71 -31.56
C ALA A 5 22.26 16.45 -31.40
N ASN A 6 21.89 15.54 -30.49
CA ASN A 6 22.41 14.19 -30.48
C ASN A 6 21.81 13.39 -31.65
N MET A 7 22.61 12.57 -32.33
CA MET A 7 22.14 11.77 -33.47
C MET A 7 21.18 10.66 -33.02
N LEU A 8 19.94 10.74 -33.49
CA LEU A 8 18.92 9.70 -33.30
C LEU A 8 19.06 8.64 -34.40
N ARG A 9 19.48 7.43 -34.04
CA ARG A 9 19.39 6.28 -34.95
C ARG A 9 17.97 5.69 -34.86
N LYS A 10 17.09 6.07 -35.79
CA LYS A 10 15.80 5.36 -35.95
C LYS A 10 16.08 3.92 -36.37
N LEU A 11 15.87 2.98 -35.45
CA LEU A 11 15.51 1.60 -35.83
C LEU A 11 14.26 1.67 -36.72
N THR A 12 14.16 0.77 -37.69
CA THR A 12 13.12 0.86 -38.74
C THR A 12 11.72 0.71 -38.16
N LEU A 13 10.75 1.39 -38.78
CA LEU A 13 9.37 1.52 -38.30
C LEU A 13 8.69 0.16 -38.02
N ASP A 14 9.10 -0.87 -38.77
CA ASP A 14 8.60 -2.25 -38.68
C ASP A 14 9.18 -3.06 -37.49
N GLN A 15 10.23 -2.56 -36.81
CA GLN A 15 10.85 -3.22 -35.65
C GLN A 15 10.39 -2.67 -34.29
N ILE A 16 9.71 -1.50 -34.26
CA ILE A 16 9.33 -0.82 -33.00
C ILE A 16 7.81 -0.80 -32.77
N ASN A 17 6.99 -0.93 -33.82
CA ASN A 17 5.54 -0.74 -33.68
C ASN A 17 4.80 -1.96 -33.12
N ASP A 18 3.91 -1.65 -32.17
CA ASP A 18 2.82 -2.45 -31.58
C ASP A 18 3.05 -3.11 -30.21
N TRP A 19 2.92 -2.30 -29.14
CA TRP A 19 2.56 -2.75 -27.79
C TRP A 19 1.21 -2.12 -27.37
N PHE A 20 0.33 -2.94 -26.81
CA PHE A 20 -1.12 -2.68 -26.58
C PHE A 20 -2.01 -2.39 -27.81
N THR A 21 -1.52 -2.57 -29.05
CA THR A 21 -2.34 -2.66 -30.28
C THR A 21 -2.61 -4.13 -30.65
N ILE A 22 -3.67 -4.71 -30.08
CA ILE A 22 -4.10 -6.07 -30.45
C ILE A 22 -4.75 -6.03 -31.84
N GLY A 23 -4.09 -6.65 -32.83
CA GLY A 23 -4.66 -6.75 -34.17
C GLY A 23 -3.81 -7.42 -35.25
N LYS A 24 -2.48 -7.41 -35.15
CA LYS A 24 -1.62 -8.04 -36.17
C LYS A 24 -1.36 -9.51 -35.85
N MET A 25 -1.96 -10.40 -36.64
CA MET A 25 -1.26 -11.64 -36.99
C MET A 25 -0.01 -11.26 -37.79
N VAL A 26 1.16 -11.68 -37.33
CA VAL A 26 2.35 -11.74 -38.19
C VAL A 26 2.25 -13.01 -39.02
N THR A 27 1.40 -12.98 -40.03
CA THR A 27 1.55 -13.83 -41.23
C THR A 27 2.52 -13.11 -42.16
N ASN A 28 3.44 -13.88 -42.76
CA ASN A 28 4.53 -13.44 -43.65
C ASN A 28 5.81 -12.97 -42.92
N VAL A 29 6.50 -13.92 -42.29
CA VAL A 29 7.97 -13.99 -42.42
C VAL A 29 8.26 -14.89 -43.61
N GLU A 30 8.28 -14.33 -44.81
CA GLU A 30 8.78 -15.04 -45.99
C GLU A 30 10.30 -14.98 -46.02
N LEU A 31 10.94 -16.14 -45.89
CA LEU A 31 12.36 -16.31 -46.20
C LEU A 31 12.50 -16.41 -47.73
N LEU A 32 12.85 -15.31 -48.38
CA LEU A 32 13.05 -15.24 -49.83
C LEU A 32 14.22 -16.13 -50.27
N GLY A 33 13.94 -17.20 -51.03
CA GLY A 33 15.01 -18.16 -51.39
C GLY A 33 14.68 -19.35 -52.30
N SER A 34 13.69 -19.33 -53.20
CA SER A 34 13.65 -20.22 -54.40
C SER A 34 12.60 -19.78 -55.46
N PRO A 35 12.71 -20.21 -56.74
CA PRO A 35 12.01 -19.60 -57.89
C PRO A 35 10.69 -20.34 -58.30
N PRO A 36 9.93 -19.87 -59.33
CA PRO A 36 8.45 -19.82 -59.26
C PRO A 36 7.68 -20.85 -60.10
N ALA A 37 6.36 -20.94 -59.84
CA ALA A 37 5.36 -21.47 -60.77
C ALA A 37 4.03 -20.68 -60.71
N PHE A 38 3.60 -20.17 -61.87
CA PHE A 38 2.28 -19.58 -62.17
C PHE A 38 1.40 -20.65 -62.90
N PRO A 39 0.15 -20.37 -63.36
CA PRO A 39 -1.00 -19.74 -62.70
C PRO A 39 -2.36 -20.49 -62.95
N ALA A 40 -3.46 -20.06 -62.31
CA ALA A 40 -4.86 -20.05 -62.80
C ALA A 40 -5.77 -19.52 -61.65
N GLU A 41 -6.56 -18.46 -61.79
CA GLU A 41 -7.89 -18.37 -62.46
C GLU A 41 -8.98 -19.28 -61.83
N ALA A 42 -10.23 -18.86 -61.61
CA ALA A 42 -10.87 -17.54 -61.59
C ALA A 42 -12.31 -17.66 -60.99
N ALA A 43 -12.94 -16.54 -60.60
CA ALA A 43 -14.41 -16.34 -60.53
C ALA A 43 -15.23 -17.25 -59.56
N ARG A 44 -16.54 -17.06 -59.31
CA ARG A 44 -17.36 -15.87 -58.96
C ARG A 44 -18.67 -16.35 -58.31
N ASP A 45 -19.35 -15.44 -57.62
CA ASP A 45 -20.82 -15.30 -57.45
C ASP A 45 -21.70 -16.35 -56.72
N GLU A 46 -22.54 -15.77 -55.84
CA GLU A 46 -23.98 -16.03 -55.60
C GLU A 46 -24.55 -17.40 -55.13
N ALA A 47 -24.89 -17.42 -53.82
CA ALA A 47 -26.26 -17.40 -53.28
C ALA A 47 -27.35 -18.47 -53.63
N GLN A 48 -28.17 -18.72 -52.59
CA GLN A 48 -29.55 -19.26 -52.56
C GLN A 48 -29.82 -20.77 -52.39
N ARG A 49 -30.35 -21.07 -51.18
CA ARG A 49 -31.64 -21.76 -50.89
C ARG A 49 -31.82 -23.28 -51.17
N ARG A 50 -32.17 -23.94 -50.05
CA ARG A 50 -33.38 -24.78 -49.79
C ARG A 50 -33.35 -26.32 -49.99
N ASP A 51 -33.79 -26.94 -48.88
CA ASP A 51 -34.78 -28.01 -48.74
C ASP A 51 -34.44 -29.50 -48.98
N ALA A 52 -34.96 -30.28 -48.00
CA ALA A 52 -35.46 -31.66 -48.04
C ALA A 52 -34.50 -32.87 -47.90
N ALA A 53 -34.91 -33.72 -46.94
CA ALA A 53 -34.38 -35.04 -46.55
C ALA A 53 -34.64 -36.16 -47.61
N PRO A 54 -34.22 -37.42 -47.36
CA PRO A 54 -35.12 -38.34 -46.62
C PRO A 54 -34.46 -39.45 -45.75
N SER A 55 -35.26 -39.99 -44.81
CA SER A 55 -35.42 -41.39 -44.29
C SER A 55 -34.27 -42.43 -44.31
N SER A 56 -34.18 -43.46 -43.44
CA SER A 56 -35.19 -44.20 -42.65
C SER A 56 -34.59 -45.04 -41.49
N ASP A 57 -35.37 -45.29 -40.43
CA ASP A 57 -35.08 -46.22 -39.29
C ASP A 57 -35.22 -47.73 -39.68
N PRO A 58 -35.02 -48.72 -38.76
CA PRO A 58 -36.03 -49.04 -37.72
C PRO A 58 -35.51 -49.51 -36.32
N GLU A 59 -36.32 -49.18 -35.28
CA GLU A 59 -36.84 -50.04 -34.18
C GLU A 59 -35.93 -51.04 -33.41
N ALA A 60 -36.06 -51.33 -32.09
CA ALA A 60 -36.93 -50.91 -30.97
C ALA A 60 -36.12 -51.11 -29.64
N GLU A 61 -36.59 -50.94 -28.39
CA GLU A 61 -37.87 -50.54 -27.76
C GLU A 61 -37.55 -49.93 -26.36
N GLY A 62 -38.56 -49.44 -25.61
CA GLY A 62 -38.42 -49.13 -24.18
C GLY A 62 -39.11 -47.83 -23.73
N GLN A 63 -40.43 -47.90 -23.47
CA GLN A 63 -41.22 -46.72 -23.09
C GLN A 63 -41.03 -46.33 -21.61
N ALA A 64 -40.73 -45.05 -21.37
CA ALA A 64 -41.00 -44.36 -20.11
C ALA A 64 -41.55 -42.96 -20.44
N GLU A 65 -42.67 -42.58 -19.82
CA GLU A 65 -43.36 -41.31 -20.11
C GLU A 65 -42.49 -40.08 -19.76
N PRO A 66 -42.58 -38.97 -20.53
CA PRO A 66 -41.91 -37.74 -20.15
C PRO A 66 -42.51 -37.19 -18.85
N PRO A 67 -41.69 -36.69 -17.90
CA PRO A 67 -42.19 -36.23 -16.61
C PRO A 67 -43.13 -35.05 -16.81
N LEU A 68 -44.33 -35.13 -16.22
CA LEU A 68 -45.32 -34.07 -16.22
C LEU A 68 -44.67 -32.72 -15.86
N ALA A 69 -45.07 -31.68 -16.60
CA ALA A 69 -44.70 -30.31 -16.28
C ALA A 69 -44.96 -30.03 -14.80
N LYS A 70 -43.89 -29.73 -14.05
CA LYS A 70 -43.98 -29.40 -12.63
C LYS A 70 -44.91 -28.20 -12.50
N SER A 71 -46.08 -28.44 -11.91
CA SER A 71 -47.05 -27.42 -11.55
C SER A 71 -46.31 -26.25 -10.92
N SER A 72 -46.45 -25.07 -11.51
CA SER A 72 -45.93 -23.85 -10.91
C SER A 72 -46.59 -23.70 -9.54
N HIS A 73 -45.78 -23.71 -8.48
CA HIS A 73 -46.27 -23.35 -7.16
C HIS A 73 -46.65 -21.86 -7.20
N VAL A 74 -47.90 -21.59 -7.56
CA VAL A 74 -48.55 -20.30 -7.35
C VAL A 74 -48.63 -20.13 -5.83
N MET A 75 -47.60 -19.50 -5.27
CA MET A 75 -47.60 -19.08 -3.88
C MET A 75 -48.80 -18.15 -3.70
N ARG A 76 -49.84 -18.60 -3.01
CA ARG A 76 -50.98 -17.76 -2.64
C ARG A 76 -50.46 -16.65 -1.73
N ILE A 77 -50.27 -15.48 -2.32
CA ILE A 77 -49.98 -14.26 -1.57
C ILE A 77 -51.24 -13.96 -0.73
N PRO A 78 -51.14 -13.73 0.59
CA PRO A 78 -52.28 -13.39 1.41
C PRO A 78 -53.00 -12.14 0.89
N GLU A 79 -54.33 -12.14 0.94
CA GLU A 79 -55.13 -10.99 0.49
C GLU A 79 -54.71 -9.69 1.19
N THR A 80 -54.72 -8.59 0.44
CA THR A 80 -54.11 -7.31 0.82
C THR A 80 -54.88 -6.59 1.92
N ALA A 81 -54.65 -6.99 3.18
CA ALA A 81 -55.08 -6.27 4.39
C ALA A 81 -53.95 -5.46 5.03
N TYR A 82 -52.82 -5.25 4.34
CA TYR A 82 -51.70 -4.46 4.85
C TYR A 82 -52.06 -2.97 4.89
N LYS A 83 -52.20 -2.42 6.11
CA LYS A 83 -52.45 -0.99 6.32
C LYS A 83 -51.14 -0.22 6.32
N TYR A 84 -50.93 0.56 5.26
CA TYR A 84 -49.80 1.47 5.13
C TYR A 84 -49.72 2.51 6.26
N PRO A 85 -48.51 2.92 6.70
CA PRO A 85 -48.33 4.00 7.65
C PRO A 85 -48.79 5.35 7.06
N GLU A 86 -49.27 6.24 7.93
CA GLU A 86 -49.59 7.62 7.57
C GLU A 86 -48.30 8.44 7.44
N LEU A 87 -47.79 8.51 6.21
CA LEU A 87 -46.65 9.33 5.81
C LEU A 87 -47.12 10.37 4.78
N PRO A 88 -46.35 11.46 4.56
CA PRO A 88 -46.70 12.49 3.57
C PRO A 88 -47.04 11.92 2.18
N ILE A 89 -46.25 10.96 1.67
CA ILE A 89 -46.49 10.32 0.37
C ILE A 89 -47.80 9.52 0.31
N SER A 90 -48.31 9.02 1.45
CA SER A 90 -49.51 8.17 1.51
C SER A 90 -50.77 8.91 1.03
N ARG A 91 -50.81 10.24 1.17
CA ARG A 91 -51.94 11.08 0.73
C ARG A 91 -52.06 11.19 -0.80
N CYS A 92 -50.93 11.04 -1.51
CA CYS A 92 -50.83 11.24 -2.95
C CYS A 92 -50.67 9.92 -3.72
N LYS A 93 -50.90 8.76 -3.07
CA LYS A 93 -50.61 7.42 -3.62
C LYS A 93 -51.16 7.22 -5.04
N GLU A 94 -52.46 7.41 -5.24
CA GLU A 94 -53.11 7.12 -6.53
C GLU A 94 -52.70 8.10 -7.63
N GLU A 95 -52.49 9.36 -7.28
CA GLU A 95 -52.00 10.40 -8.20
C GLU A 95 -50.58 10.09 -8.69
N VAL A 96 -49.67 9.75 -7.77
CA VAL A 96 -48.28 9.40 -8.13
C VAL A 96 -48.21 8.12 -8.95
N ILE A 97 -49.03 7.11 -8.66
CA ILE A 97 -49.11 5.90 -9.51
C ILE A 97 -49.58 6.27 -10.94
N SER A 98 -50.64 7.08 -11.06
CA SER A 98 -51.17 7.51 -12.37
C SER A 98 -50.14 8.32 -13.17
N LEU A 99 -49.34 9.16 -12.50
CA LEU A 99 -48.23 9.89 -13.12
C LEU A 99 -47.12 8.95 -13.63
N ILE A 100 -46.77 7.90 -12.87
CA ILE A 100 -45.77 6.89 -13.28
C ILE A 100 -46.28 6.04 -14.46
N GLU A 101 -47.56 5.68 -14.48
CA GLU A 101 -48.16 4.95 -15.61
C GLU A 101 -48.22 5.79 -16.90
N SER A 102 -48.51 7.08 -16.79
CA SER A 102 -48.67 7.99 -17.95
C SER A 102 -47.35 8.52 -18.52
N ASN A 103 -46.29 8.66 -17.72
CA ASN A 103 -45.01 9.24 -18.15
C ASN A 103 -43.90 8.19 -18.29
N SER A 104 -42.86 8.45 -19.08
CA SER A 104 -41.65 7.60 -19.11
C SER A 104 -40.69 7.90 -17.95
N VAL A 105 -40.63 9.17 -17.54
CA VAL A 105 -39.80 9.67 -16.44
C VAL A 105 -40.63 10.57 -15.54
N VAL A 106 -40.59 10.33 -14.22
CA VAL A 106 -41.22 11.18 -13.20
C VAL A 106 -40.18 11.54 -12.14
N ILE A 107 -40.22 12.78 -11.65
CA ILE A 107 -39.33 13.30 -10.60
C ILE A 107 -40.16 13.53 -9.34
N ILE A 108 -39.86 12.80 -8.27
CA ILE A 108 -40.54 12.93 -6.97
C ILE A 108 -39.65 13.76 -6.03
N HIS A 109 -40.04 15.00 -5.81
CA HIS A 109 -39.44 15.89 -4.81
C HIS A 109 -40.16 15.72 -3.47
N GLY A 110 -39.43 15.61 -2.36
CA GLY A 110 -40.05 15.74 -1.04
C GLY A 110 -39.04 15.62 0.11
N ALA A 111 -39.32 16.25 1.23
CA ALA A 111 -38.41 16.29 2.38
C ALA A 111 -37.95 14.90 2.87
N THR A 112 -36.83 14.85 3.60
CA THR A 112 -36.37 13.61 4.25
C THR A 112 -37.42 13.14 5.26
N GLY A 113 -37.81 11.87 5.20
CA GLY A 113 -38.90 11.31 6.03
C GLY A 113 -40.27 11.29 5.35
N SER A 114 -40.44 11.83 4.14
CA SER A 114 -41.74 11.84 3.44
C SER A 114 -42.25 10.47 2.97
N GLY A 115 -41.42 9.41 3.04
CA GLY A 115 -41.79 8.04 2.68
C GLY A 115 -41.41 7.58 1.26
N LYS A 116 -40.84 8.45 0.40
CA LYS A 116 -40.46 8.15 -1.00
C LYS A 116 -39.74 6.80 -1.17
N SER A 117 -38.58 6.66 -0.54
CA SER A 117 -37.65 5.53 -0.71
C SER A 117 -38.18 4.20 -0.18
N THR A 118 -39.17 4.23 0.72
CA THR A 118 -39.68 3.04 1.41
C THR A 118 -41.05 2.61 0.91
N GLN A 119 -41.96 3.56 0.65
CA GLN A 119 -43.36 3.29 0.38
C GLN A 119 -43.69 3.29 -1.12
N LEU A 120 -43.12 4.22 -1.90
CA LEU A 120 -43.50 4.36 -3.31
C LEU A 120 -43.20 3.11 -4.16
N PRO A 121 -42.07 2.40 -3.99
CA PRO A 121 -41.85 1.13 -4.68
C PRO A 121 -42.85 0.03 -4.28
N GLN A 122 -43.35 0.05 -3.03
CA GLN A 122 -44.39 -0.88 -2.57
C GLN A 122 -45.76 -0.55 -3.18
N TYR A 123 -46.10 0.74 -3.30
CA TYR A 123 -47.34 1.17 -3.95
C TYR A 123 -47.43 0.70 -5.40
N VAL A 124 -46.33 0.83 -6.16
CA VAL A 124 -46.24 0.34 -7.54
C VAL A 124 -46.29 -1.19 -7.59
N LEU A 125 -45.56 -1.89 -6.70
CA LEU A 125 -45.59 -3.35 -6.66
C LEU A 125 -47.01 -3.88 -6.41
N ASP A 126 -47.70 -3.37 -5.40
CA ASP A 126 -49.05 -3.80 -5.02
C ASP A 126 -50.08 -3.47 -6.12
N HIS A 127 -49.99 -2.29 -6.77
CA HIS A 127 -50.90 -1.90 -7.86
C HIS A 127 -50.80 -2.83 -9.08
N TYR A 128 -49.58 -3.22 -9.47
CA TYR A 128 -49.38 -4.18 -10.55
C TYR A 128 -49.78 -5.60 -10.14
N LEU A 129 -49.53 -5.98 -8.88
CA LEU A 129 -49.92 -7.29 -8.35
C LEU A 129 -51.44 -7.46 -8.28
N GLN A 130 -52.18 -6.43 -7.85
CA GLN A 130 -53.65 -6.40 -7.86
C GLN A 130 -54.23 -6.50 -9.28
N ARG A 131 -53.50 -6.02 -10.30
CA ARG A 131 -53.85 -6.13 -11.72
C ARG A 131 -53.36 -7.43 -12.39
N SER A 132 -52.70 -8.32 -11.65
CA SER A 132 -52.04 -9.53 -12.19
C SER A 132 -51.04 -9.22 -13.33
N ALA A 133 -50.43 -8.04 -13.32
CA ALA A 133 -49.50 -7.58 -14.33
C ALA A 133 -48.04 -7.84 -13.90
N TYR A 134 -47.17 -8.21 -14.85
CA TYR A 134 -45.76 -8.44 -14.56
C TYR A 134 -45.07 -7.16 -14.08
N CYS A 135 -44.37 -7.26 -12.95
CA CYS A 135 -43.64 -6.15 -12.37
C CYS A 135 -42.29 -6.63 -11.82
N ASN A 136 -41.22 -5.91 -12.15
CA ASN A 136 -39.89 -6.09 -11.58
C ASN A 136 -39.27 -4.71 -11.34
N ILE A 137 -39.03 -4.38 -10.07
CA ILE A 137 -38.65 -3.05 -9.61
C ILE A 137 -37.24 -3.10 -9.04
N VAL A 138 -36.38 -2.21 -9.56
CA VAL A 138 -35.10 -1.90 -8.92
C VAL A 138 -35.12 -0.51 -8.30
N VAL A 139 -34.54 -0.38 -7.11
CA VAL A 139 -34.34 0.90 -6.42
C VAL A 139 -32.85 1.08 -6.13
N THR A 140 -32.23 2.13 -6.67
CA THR A 140 -30.85 2.46 -6.31
C THR A 140 -30.77 3.15 -4.96
N GLN A 141 -29.65 2.95 -4.27
CA GLN A 141 -29.20 3.75 -3.15
C GLN A 141 -27.71 4.07 -3.35
N PRO A 142 -27.23 5.27 -3.01
CA PRO A 142 -25.81 5.58 -3.17
C PRO A 142 -24.90 4.78 -2.22
N ARG A 143 -25.45 4.19 -1.13
CA ARG A 143 -24.66 3.58 -0.05
C ARG A 143 -25.15 2.17 0.30
N LYS A 144 -24.20 1.24 0.54
CA LYS A 144 -24.48 -0.17 0.93
C LYS A 144 -25.43 -0.29 2.13
N ILE A 145 -25.25 0.57 3.14
CA ILE A 145 -26.10 0.60 4.34
C ILE A 145 -27.53 1.06 4.04
N GLY A 146 -27.73 1.96 3.05
CA GLY A 146 -29.06 2.40 2.63
C GLY A 146 -29.86 1.26 2.02
N ALA A 147 -29.34 0.63 0.96
CA ALA A 147 -30.03 -0.48 0.28
C ALA A 147 -30.32 -1.66 1.22
N SER A 148 -29.34 -2.09 2.03
CA SER A 148 -29.53 -3.23 2.93
C SER A 148 -30.43 -2.92 4.14
N SER A 149 -30.42 -1.70 4.68
CA SER A 149 -31.32 -1.33 5.79
C SER A 149 -32.77 -1.15 5.33
N ILE A 150 -33.00 -0.51 4.17
CA ILE A 150 -34.35 -0.31 3.62
C ILE A 150 -35.00 -1.65 3.28
N ALA A 151 -34.30 -2.55 2.57
CA ALA A 151 -34.85 -3.87 2.24
C ALA A 151 -35.16 -4.71 3.48
N ARG A 152 -34.30 -4.69 4.51
CA ARG A 152 -34.55 -5.35 5.81
C ARG A 152 -35.73 -4.71 6.56
N TRP A 153 -35.91 -3.40 6.44
CA TRP A 153 -37.03 -2.68 7.04
C TRP A 153 -38.36 -3.04 6.37
N ILE A 154 -38.45 -3.02 5.04
CA ILE A 154 -39.66 -3.43 4.29
C ILE A 154 -40.00 -4.90 4.54
N SER A 155 -39.00 -5.79 4.56
CA SER A 155 -39.18 -7.21 4.92
C SER A 155 -39.86 -7.37 6.29
N ARG A 156 -39.43 -6.60 7.31
CA ARG A 156 -40.05 -6.62 8.65
C ARG A 156 -41.43 -5.97 8.66
N GLU A 157 -41.59 -4.83 7.99
CA GLU A 157 -42.84 -4.08 7.88
C GLU A 157 -43.97 -4.92 7.25
N ARG A 158 -43.65 -5.68 6.20
CA ARG A 158 -44.59 -6.51 5.44
C ARG A 158 -44.70 -7.96 5.92
N GLY A 159 -43.88 -8.37 6.90
CA GLY A 159 -43.77 -9.77 7.32
C GLY A 159 -43.21 -10.70 6.24
N TRP A 160 -42.50 -10.16 5.25
CA TRP A 160 -41.93 -10.92 4.13
C TRP A 160 -40.56 -11.48 4.47
N VAL A 161 -40.27 -12.69 4.00
CA VAL A 161 -38.91 -13.26 4.06
C VAL A 161 -37.99 -12.43 3.17
N LEU A 162 -36.92 -11.90 3.77
CA LEU A 162 -35.87 -11.16 3.07
C LEU A 162 -35.19 -12.07 2.03
N GLY A 163 -35.13 -11.62 0.79
CA GLY A 163 -34.67 -12.41 -0.36
C GLY A 163 -35.79 -13.16 -1.08
N GLY A 164 -37.00 -13.21 -0.51
CA GLY A 164 -38.23 -13.57 -1.22
C GLY A 164 -38.70 -12.40 -2.08
N LEU A 165 -39.92 -11.91 -1.88
CA LEU A 165 -40.52 -10.84 -2.71
C LEU A 165 -39.70 -9.52 -2.71
N VAL A 166 -39.06 -9.20 -1.57
CA VAL A 166 -38.16 -8.05 -1.40
C VAL A 166 -36.74 -8.51 -1.05
N GLY A 167 -35.73 -7.90 -1.68
CA GLY A 167 -34.33 -8.26 -1.50
C GLY A 167 -33.37 -7.08 -1.70
N TYR A 168 -32.06 -7.34 -1.62
CA TYR A 168 -31.04 -6.36 -1.97
C TYR A 168 -29.78 -6.97 -2.59
N GLN A 169 -28.98 -6.12 -3.25
CA GLN A 169 -27.65 -6.45 -3.75
C GLN A 169 -26.67 -5.29 -3.54
N VAL A 170 -25.64 -5.47 -2.70
CA VAL A 170 -24.69 -4.41 -2.32
C VAL A 170 -23.24 -4.90 -2.39
N GLY A 171 -22.52 -4.52 -3.45
CA GLY A 171 -21.23 -5.13 -3.77
C GLY A 171 -21.38 -6.65 -3.95
N LEU A 172 -20.74 -7.42 -3.06
CA LEU A 172 -20.74 -8.90 -3.07
C LEU A 172 -22.00 -9.51 -2.42
N GLU A 173 -22.63 -8.78 -1.49
CA GLU A 173 -23.74 -9.30 -0.70
C GLU A 173 -25.04 -9.23 -1.52
N LYS A 174 -25.51 -10.38 -2.03
CA LYS A 174 -26.81 -10.53 -2.71
C LYS A 174 -27.77 -11.36 -1.87
N ILE A 175 -28.88 -10.76 -1.45
CA ILE A 175 -30.02 -11.46 -0.83
C ILE A 175 -31.25 -11.25 -1.72
N ALA A 176 -31.38 -12.08 -2.75
CA ALA A 176 -32.49 -12.08 -3.71
C ALA A 176 -32.54 -13.41 -4.49
N THR A 177 -33.74 -13.95 -4.74
CA THR A 177 -34.03 -15.11 -5.59
C THR A 177 -34.69 -14.69 -6.91
N GLU A 178 -35.13 -15.65 -7.73
CA GLU A 178 -35.95 -15.40 -8.93
C GLU A 178 -37.36 -14.86 -8.58
N ASP A 179 -37.82 -15.08 -7.34
CA ASP A 179 -39.09 -14.57 -6.82
C ASP A 179 -39.02 -13.10 -6.41
N THR A 180 -37.82 -12.53 -6.24
CA THR A 180 -37.65 -11.12 -5.87
C THR A 180 -38.16 -10.19 -6.97
N LYS A 181 -39.19 -9.40 -6.66
CA LYS A 181 -39.79 -8.40 -7.57
C LYS A 181 -39.51 -6.96 -7.14
N LEU A 182 -38.97 -6.75 -5.94
CA LEU A 182 -38.48 -5.46 -5.46
C LEU A 182 -37.06 -5.63 -4.91
N ILE A 183 -36.07 -5.12 -5.63
CA ILE A 183 -34.65 -5.23 -5.25
C ILE A 183 -34.01 -3.86 -5.03
N TYR A 184 -33.44 -3.65 -3.84
CA TYR A 184 -32.63 -2.48 -3.53
C TYR A 184 -31.17 -2.74 -3.84
N MET A 185 -30.48 -1.86 -4.56
CA MET A 185 -29.05 -2.06 -4.86
C MET A 185 -28.25 -0.77 -4.87
N THR A 186 -26.93 -0.89 -4.74
CA THR A 186 -26.02 0.25 -4.90
C THR A 186 -25.96 0.74 -6.35
N THR A 187 -25.83 2.04 -6.58
CA THR A 187 -25.79 2.66 -7.93
C THR A 187 -24.81 1.93 -8.88
N GLY A 188 -23.58 1.66 -8.46
CA GLY A 188 -22.60 0.91 -9.25
C GLY A 188 -22.98 -0.52 -9.63
N VAL A 189 -23.79 -1.21 -8.81
CA VAL A 189 -24.28 -2.59 -9.13
C VAL A 189 -25.30 -2.54 -10.26
N LEU A 190 -26.25 -1.60 -10.21
CA LEU A 190 -27.21 -1.40 -11.30
C LEU A 190 -26.50 -0.94 -12.58
N LEU A 191 -25.56 0.00 -12.44
CA LEU A 191 -24.76 0.49 -13.56
C LEU A 191 -23.98 -0.64 -14.24
N GLN A 192 -23.32 -1.53 -13.47
CA GLN A 192 -22.59 -2.67 -14.04
C GLN A 192 -23.53 -3.63 -14.80
N LYS A 193 -24.71 -3.95 -14.23
CA LYS A 193 -25.74 -4.75 -14.90
C LYS A 193 -26.17 -4.13 -16.24
N ILE A 194 -26.54 -2.86 -16.24
CA ILE A 194 -27.03 -2.15 -17.43
C ILE A 194 -25.94 -2.01 -18.51
N VAL A 195 -24.70 -1.70 -18.12
CA VAL A 195 -23.56 -1.61 -19.07
C VAL A 195 -23.28 -2.96 -19.72
N SER A 196 -23.42 -4.06 -18.96
CA SER A 196 -23.19 -5.41 -19.47
C SER A 196 -24.33 -5.90 -20.39
N ALA A 197 -25.59 -5.61 -20.02
CA ALA A 197 -26.78 -5.98 -20.79
C ALA A 197 -27.09 -5.04 -21.97
N LYS A 198 -26.50 -3.83 -21.99
CA LYS A 198 -26.79 -2.72 -22.92
C LYS A 198 -28.29 -2.40 -23.04
N SER A 199 -29.05 -2.61 -21.97
CA SER A 199 -30.52 -2.53 -21.95
C SER A 199 -31.06 -2.37 -20.52
N LEU A 200 -32.25 -1.80 -20.37
CA LEU A 200 -32.96 -1.68 -19.08
C LEU A 200 -34.03 -2.76 -18.90
N VAL A 201 -34.33 -3.58 -19.92
CA VAL A 201 -35.50 -4.49 -19.97
C VAL A 201 -35.52 -5.61 -18.94
N GLU A 202 -34.46 -5.80 -18.14
CA GLU A 202 -34.49 -6.63 -16.93
C GLU A 202 -35.56 -6.13 -15.93
N PHE A 203 -35.81 -4.81 -15.90
CA PHE A 203 -36.72 -4.16 -14.96
C PHE A 203 -37.88 -3.46 -15.68
N THR A 204 -39.08 -3.50 -15.10
CA THR A 204 -40.22 -2.69 -15.56
C THR A 204 -40.16 -1.27 -14.99
N HIS A 205 -39.64 -1.12 -13.77
CA HIS A 205 -39.46 0.16 -13.09
C HIS A 205 -38.04 0.30 -12.53
N VAL A 206 -37.41 1.45 -12.79
CA VAL A 206 -36.10 1.84 -12.28
C VAL A 206 -36.24 3.10 -11.42
N PHE A 207 -36.15 2.95 -10.11
CA PHE A 207 -36.12 4.05 -9.16
C PHE A 207 -34.66 4.45 -8.91
N ILE A 208 -34.35 5.73 -9.12
CA ILE A 208 -33.04 6.30 -8.84
C ILE A 208 -33.19 7.28 -7.68
N ASP A 209 -32.76 6.87 -6.48
CA ASP A 209 -32.93 7.64 -5.25
C ASP A 209 -31.71 8.49 -4.91
N GLU A 210 -31.92 9.52 -4.09
CA GLU A 210 -30.91 10.47 -3.61
C GLU A 210 -30.06 11.08 -4.76
N VAL A 211 -30.68 11.39 -5.92
CA VAL A 211 -29.97 11.93 -7.12
C VAL A 211 -29.21 13.24 -6.88
N HIS A 212 -29.39 13.86 -5.73
CA HIS A 212 -28.67 15.04 -5.28
C HIS A 212 -27.26 14.76 -4.74
N GLU A 213 -26.87 13.50 -4.51
CA GLU A 213 -25.48 13.19 -4.13
C GLU A 213 -24.48 13.45 -5.28
N ARG A 214 -24.94 13.50 -6.55
CA ARG A 214 -24.15 13.85 -7.76
C ARG A 214 -22.79 13.12 -7.86
N THR A 215 -22.78 11.83 -7.51
CA THR A 215 -21.59 10.97 -7.61
C THR A 215 -21.29 10.59 -9.07
N GLU A 216 -20.05 10.19 -9.38
CA GLU A 216 -19.64 9.84 -10.75
C GLU A 216 -20.53 8.73 -11.33
N GLU A 217 -20.79 7.68 -10.53
CA GLU A 217 -21.67 6.58 -10.92
C GLU A 217 -23.12 7.00 -11.11
N MET A 218 -23.62 7.97 -10.35
CA MET A 218 -25.00 8.46 -10.44
C MET A 218 -25.20 9.27 -11.72
N ASP A 219 -24.37 10.27 -11.96
CA ASP A 219 -24.46 11.11 -13.16
C ASP A 219 -24.23 10.28 -14.44
N PHE A 220 -23.34 9.27 -14.38
CA PHE A 220 -23.15 8.33 -15.48
C PHE A 220 -24.33 7.38 -15.67
N LEU A 221 -24.93 6.84 -14.60
CA LEU A 221 -26.16 6.05 -14.68
C LEU A 221 -27.29 6.85 -15.34
N LEU A 222 -27.49 8.12 -14.95
CA LEU A 222 -28.50 9.00 -15.54
C LEU A 222 -28.28 9.21 -17.05
N LEU A 223 -27.02 9.35 -17.49
CA LEU A 223 -26.65 9.40 -18.91
C LEU A 223 -27.00 8.11 -19.65
N VAL A 224 -26.61 6.95 -19.11
CA VAL A 224 -26.87 5.64 -19.73
C VAL A 224 -28.38 5.35 -19.80
N VAL A 225 -29.12 5.57 -18.72
CA VAL A 225 -30.58 5.43 -18.68
C VAL A 225 -31.24 6.34 -19.72
N ARG A 226 -30.88 7.62 -19.79
CA ARG A 226 -31.42 8.58 -20.78
C ARG A 226 -31.19 8.13 -22.22
N LYS A 227 -30.03 7.53 -22.53
CA LYS A 227 -29.74 7.00 -23.88
C LYS A 227 -30.57 5.75 -24.17
N LEU A 228 -30.59 4.77 -23.26
CA LEU A 228 -31.33 3.51 -23.44
C LEU A 228 -32.85 3.71 -23.55
N LEU A 229 -33.42 4.62 -22.77
CA LEU A 229 -34.83 5.01 -22.91
C LEU A 229 -35.19 5.52 -24.31
N ARG A 230 -34.26 6.21 -24.99
CA ARG A 230 -34.49 6.76 -26.34
C ARG A 230 -34.26 5.71 -27.44
N THR A 231 -33.39 4.73 -27.21
CA THR A 231 -33.05 3.66 -28.17
C THR A 231 -33.92 2.41 -28.01
N ASN A 232 -33.62 1.54 -27.05
CA ASN A 232 -34.14 0.17 -26.98
C ASN A 232 -35.05 -0.13 -25.77
N SER A 233 -35.15 0.78 -24.80
CA SER A 233 -35.81 0.54 -23.50
C SER A 233 -37.02 1.46 -23.26
N ARG A 234 -37.72 1.86 -24.33
CA ARG A 234 -38.78 2.91 -24.32
C ARG A 234 -39.94 2.68 -23.36
N PHE A 235 -40.22 1.44 -22.99
CA PHE A 235 -41.34 1.05 -22.12
C PHE A 235 -40.99 1.02 -20.62
N VAL A 236 -39.70 1.11 -20.27
CA VAL A 236 -39.26 1.08 -18.87
C VAL A 236 -39.59 2.41 -18.19
N LYS A 237 -40.20 2.34 -17.01
CA LYS A 237 -40.56 3.51 -16.20
C LYS A 237 -39.39 3.92 -15.32
N VAL A 238 -39.04 5.20 -15.33
CA VAL A 238 -37.95 5.73 -14.49
C VAL A 238 -38.48 6.75 -13.50
N VAL A 239 -38.13 6.59 -12.23
CA VAL A 239 -38.56 7.50 -11.15
C VAL A 239 -37.33 8.06 -10.46
N LEU A 240 -37.11 9.37 -10.57
CA LEU A 240 -36.01 10.05 -9.90
C LEU A 240 -36.52 10.60 -8.56
N MET A 241 -35.82 10.34 -7.46
CA MET A 241 -36.25 10.76 -6.13
C MET A 241 -35.19 11.66 -5.48
N SER A 242 -35.63 12.77 -4.88
CA SER A 242 -34.74 13.71 -4.20
C SER A 242 -35.42 14.49 -3.08
N ALA A 243 -34.62 15.07 -2.18
CA ALA A 243 -35.07 15.83 -1.03
C ALA A 243 -34.65 17.31 -0.99
N THR A 244 -33.66 17.73 -1.79
CA THR A 244 -33.01 19.05 -1.64
C THR A 244 -32.52 19.69 -2.95
N ILE A 245 -33.01 19.26 -4.12
CA ILE A 245 -32.45 19.66 -5.43
C ILE A 245 -33.33 20.61 -6.25
N ASN A 246 -32.67 21.35 -7.16
CA ASN A 246 -33.29 22.02 -8.29
C ASN A 246 -33.84 20.97 -9.28
N CYS A 247 -35.07 20.51 -9.08
CA CYS A 247 -35.70 19.48 -9.91
C CYS A 247 -35.84 19.86 -11.39
N ARG A 248 -35.76 21.16 -11.75
CA ARG A 248 -35.83 21.63 -13.14
C ARG A 248 -34.65 21.14 -13.98
N GLU A 249 -33.43 21.14 -13.43
CA GLU A 249 -32.22 20.65 -14.12
C GLU A 249 -32.41 19.20 -14.62
N PHE A 250 -32.99 18.35 -13.78
CA PHE A 250 -33.30 16.95 -14.10
C PHE A 250 -34.50 16.82 -15.05
N ALA A 251 -35.51 17.67 -14.89
CA ALA A 251 -36.70 17.68 -15.74
C ALA A 251 -36.35 18.05 -17.18
N ASP A 252 -35.54 19.09 -17.37
CA ASP A 252 -35.03 19.55 -18.66
C ASP A 252 -34.05 18.53 -19.27
N TYR A 253 -33.20 17.89 -18.45
CA TYR A 253 -32.31 16.83 -18.90
C TYR A 253 -33.07 15.62 -19.46
N PHE A 254 -34.11 15.15 -18.77
CA PHE A 254 -34.96 14.05 -19.24
C PHE A 254 -36.07 14.46 -20.21
N ALA A 255 -36.09 15.72 -20.67
CA ALA A 255 -37.11 16.21 -21.58
C ALA A 255 -37.25 15.34 -22.85
N VAL A 256 -38.50 15.22 -23.32
CA VAL A 256 -38.90 14.41 -24.48
C VAL A 256 -39.49 15.30 -25.58
N PRO A 257 -39.26 15.00 -26.86
CA PRO A 257 -39.82 15.76 -27.97
C PRO A 257 -41.32 15.45 -28.12
N VAL A 258 -42.17 16.47 -27.97
CA VAL A 258 -43.62 16.43 -28.17
C VAL A 258 -44.01 17.59 -29.09
N GLN A 259 -44.63 17.29 -30.23
CA GLN A 259 -45.09 18.31 -31.21
C GLN A 259 -44.01 19.35 -31.58
N ASN A 260 -42.79 18.89 -31.90
CA ASN A 260 -41.61 19.72 -32.21
C ASN A 260 -41.15 20.68 -31.07
N LYS A 261 -41.61 20.49 -29.83
CA LYS A 261 -41.08 21.15 -28.63
C LYS A 261 -40.52 20.12 -27.66
N MET A 262 -39.54 20.52 -26.85
CA MET A 262 -39.05 19.67 -25.75
C MET A 262 -39.94 19.89 -24.53
N SER A 263 -40.65 18.85 -24.10
CA SER A 263 -41.43 18.84 -22.86
C SER A 263 -40.58 18.27 -21.72
N PRO A 264 -40.37 19.01 -20.60
CA PRO A 264 -39.62 18.51 -19.46
C PRO A 264 -40.33 17.34 -18.77
N ALA A 265 -39.57 16.49 -18.07
CA ALA A 265 -40.15 15.41 -17.28
C ALA A 265 -41.01 15.95 -16.12
N TYR A 266 -42.07 15.23 -15.76
CA TYR A 266 -43.02 15.69 -14.75
C TYR A 266 -42.38 15.75 -13.36
N ILE A 267 -42.55 16.87 -12.65
CA ILE A 267 -42.11 17.05 -11.25
C ILE A 267 -43.34 16.96 -10.36
N PHE A 268 -43.31 16.04 -9.40
CA PHE A 268 -44.31 15.91 -8.34
C PHE A 268 -43.71 16.31 -6.99
N GLU A 269 -44.33 17.26 -6.30
CA GLU A 269 -43.91 17.71 -4.97
C GLU A 269 -44.77 17.06 -3.87
N VAL A 270 -44.13 16.35 -2.96
CA VAL A 270 -44.79 15.64 -1.85
C VAL A 270 -44.98 16.58 -0.67
N GLU A 271 -46.22 17.03 -0.45
CA GLU A 271 -46.56 17.90 0.67
C GLU A 271 -46.38 17.22 2.03
N GLY A 272 -45.43 17.71 2.83
CA GLY A 272 -45.29 17.33 4.23
C GLY A 272 -44.05 17.94 4.87
N LYS A 273 -44.24 18.74 5.92
CA LYS A 273 -43.14 19.27 6.72
C LYS A 273 -42.74 18.26 7.81
N PRO A 274 -41.44 18.00 8.02
CA PRO A 274 -40.97 17.34 9.24
C PRO A 274 -41.28 18.19 10.48
N PHE A 275 -41.03 17.67 11.68
CA PHE A 275 -41.15 18.46 12.91
C PHE A 275 -40.24 19.71 12.82
N SER A 276 -40.62 20.79 13.49
CA SER A 276 -39.85 22.03 13.46
C SER A 276 -38.43 21.82 13.98
N ILE A 277 -37.47 22.47 13.32
CA ILE A 277 -36.05 22.46 13.68
C ILE A 277 -35.64 23.92 13.89
N GLU A 278 -35.16 24.25 15.07
CA GLU A 278 -34.60 25.57 15.35
C GLU A 278 -33.12 25.61 14.97
N GLU A 279 -32.72 26.68 14.29
CA GLU A 279 -31.36 26.87 13.78
C GLU A 279 -30.66 28.00 14.53
N TYR A 280 -29.41 27.74 14.93
CA TYR A 280 -28.54 28.72 15.57
C TYR A 280 -27.19 28.76 14.84
N TYR A 281 -26.68 29.96 14.65
CA TYR A 281 -25.35 30.26 14.13
C TYR A 281 -24.38 30.53 15.28
N LEU A 282 -23.07 30.59 15.00
CA LEU A 282 -22.03 30.77 16.02
C LEU A 282 -22.25 32.05 16.85
N ASN A 283 -22.68 33.13 16.21
CA ASN A 283 -23.01 34.42 16.85
C ASN A 283 -24.30 34.37 17.70
N ASP A 284 -25.21 33.43 17.45
CA ASP A 284 -26.43 33.28 18.27
C ASP A 284 -26.11 32.59 19.62
N LEU A 285 -25.02 31.82 19.68
CA LEU A 285 -24.59 31.10 20.89
C LEU A 285 -24.05 32.03 21.99
N GLU A 286 -23.53 33.22 21.64
CA GLU A 286 -23.00 34.19 22.60
C GLU A 286 -24.08 34.78 23.51
N HIS A 287 -25.34 34.75 23.06
CA HIS A 287 -26.49 35.32 23.76
C HIS A 287 -27.33 34.29 24.54
N LEU A 288 -26.97 33.00 24.51
CA LEU A 288 -27.66 31.95 25.26
C LEU A 288 -27.29 31.97 26.74
N SER A 289 -28.15 32.60 27.56
CA SER A 289 -28.02 32.61 29.02
C SER A 289 -28.21 31.21 29.63
N PRO A 290 -27.35 30.74 30.56
CA PRO A 290 -27.41 29.38 31.12
C PRO A 290 -28.53 29.15 32.15
N HIS A 291 -29.47 30.09 32.33
CA HIS A 291 -30.39 30.12 33.48
C HIS A 291 -31.89 30.06 33.14
N LEU A 292 -32.28 29.98 31.87
CA LEU A 292 -33.66 29.66 31.48
C LEU A 292 -33.65 28.60 30.39
N LEU A 293 -34.14 27.39 30.72
CA LEU A 293 -34.92 26.45 29.89
C LEU A 293 -34.98 25.09 30.64
N GLU A 294 -36.17 24.50 30.73
CA GLU A 294 -36.37 23.16 31.33
C GLU A 294 -35.87 22.02 30.43
N GLU A 295 -35.53 22.32 29.17
CA GLU A 295 -34.85 21.39 28.26
C GLU A 295 -33.32 21.53 28.33
N PRO A 296 -32.55 20.43 28.21
CA PRO A 296 -31.09 20.47 28.33
C PRO A 296 -30.39 21.09 27.11
N VAL A 297 -30.13 22.39 27.18
CA VAL A 297 -29.33 23.17 26.19
C VAL A 297 -27.84 22.82 26.25
N ILE A 298 -27.11 23.01 25.15
CA ILE A 298 -25.65 22.93 25.10
C ILE A 298 -25.06 24.18 25.77
N THR A 299 -24.49 24.03 26.96
CA THR A 299 -23.83 25.15 27.67
C THR A 299 -22.43 25.43 27.10
N ARG A 300 -21.89 26.62 27.37
CA ARG A 300 -20.53 27.03 26.96
C ARG A 300 -19.44 26.02 27.36
N ALA A 301 -19.59 25.37 28.53
CA ALA A 301 -18.66 24.31 28.96
C ALA A 301 -18.74 23.05 28.09
N VAL A 302 -19.95 22.65 27.64
CA VAL A 302 -20.13 21.55 26.69
C VAL A 302 -19.59 21.94 25.31
N TYR A 303 -19.71 23.20 24.90
CA TYR A 303 -19.14 23.74 23.66
C TYR A 303 -17.60 23.69 23.64
N GLU A 304 -16.92 24.12 24.71
CA GLU A 304 -15.45 24.00 24.80
C GLU A 304 -14.98 22.54 24.79
N VAL A 305 -15.73 21.64 25.46
CA VAL A 305 -15.51 20.19 25.40
C VAL A 305 -15.73 19.62 23.99
N LEU A 306 -16.71 20.13 23.23
CA LEU A 306 -16.94 19.74 21.83
C LEU A 306 -15.81 20.22 20.90
N LEU A 307 -15.26 21.42 21.10
CA LEU A 307 -14.07 21.88 20.38
C LEU A 307 -12.86 20.96 20.63
N ILE A 308 -12.66 20.54 21.89
CA ILE A 308 -11.65 19.54 22.25
C ILE A 308 -11.92 18.20 21.56
N PHE A 309 -13.18 17.73 21.53
CA PHE A 309 -13.54 16.50 20.82
C PHE A 309 -13.25 16.55 19.32
N VAL A 310 -13.36 17.71 18.66
CA VAL A 310 -13.05 17.87 17.22
C VAL A 310 -11.55 17.75 16.96
N TYR A 311 -10.74 18.41 17.80
CA TYR A 311 -9.28 18.32 17.73
C TYR A 311 -8.81 16.86 17.95
N ILE A 312 -9.49 16.14 18.85
CA ILE A 312 -9.25 14.72 19.14
C ILE A 312 -9.73 13.80 18.01
N PHE A 313 -10.90 14.05 17.41
CA PHE A 313 -11.46 13.24 16.31
C PHE A 313 -10.54 13.26 15.08
N HIS A 314 -9.84 14.38 14.86
CA HIS A 314 -8.83 14.54 13.81
C HIS A 314 -7.50 13.79 14.10
N LEU A 315 -7.31 13.28 15.33
CA LEU A 315 -6.11 12.56 15.79
C LEU A 315 -6.38 11.10 16.21
N TRP A 316 -7.62 10.60 16.11
CA TRP A 316 -8.01 9.24 16.53
C TRP A 316 -7.69 8.91 18.01
N MET A 317 -7.52 9.93 18.86
CA MET A 317 -7.05 9.76 20.24
C MET A 317 -8.21 9.48 21.23
N PHE A 318 -8.74 8.26 21.20
CA PHE A 318 -9.85 7.79 22.06
C PHE A 318 -9.61 7.80 23.59
N SER A 319 -8.55 8.45 24.09
CA SER A 319 -8.12 8.33 25.49
C SER A 319 -8.71 9.37 26.46
N PHE A 320 -9.43 10.39 25.99
CA PHE A 320 -9.92 11.50 26.85
C PHE A 320 -11.35 11.29 27.40
N PHE A 321 -12.02 10.18 27.04
CA PHE A 321 -13.44 9.97 27.29
C PHE A 321 -13.82 9.59 28.75
N TYR A 322 -12.84 9.35 29.63
CA TYR A 322 -13.09 8.86 31.00
C TYR A 322 -13.58 9.91 32.01
N PHE A 323 -13.69 11.18 31.62
CA PHE A 323 -13.94 12.29 32.57
C PHE A 323 -15.42 12.71 32.74
N PHE A 324 -16.35 12.17 31.96
CA PHE A 324 -17.77 12.57 32.01
C PHE A 324 -18.72 11.39 32.27
N SER A 325 -19.19 11.30 33.51
CA SER A 325 -20.22 10.36 33.93
C SER A 325 -21.52 10.57 33.13
N ARG A 326 -22.00 9.51 32.45
CA ARG A 326 -23.29 9.40 31.70
C ARG A 326 -23.30 9.75 30.18
N LEU A 327 -22.20 9.61 29.45
CA LEU A 327 -22.18 9.70 27.98
C LEU A 327 -21.93 8.34 27.30
N GLN A 328 -22.59 8.07 26.17
CA GLN A 328 -22.32 6.93 25.28
C GLN A 328 -21.96 7.46 23.88
N VAL A 329 -20.70 7.27 23.46
CA VAL A 329 -20.17 7.85 22.23
C VAL A 329 -19.96 6.79 21.16
N TYR A 330 -20.53 7.01 19.97
CA TYR A 330 -20.44 6.10 18.83
C TYR A 330 -19.77 6.81 17.64
N PRO A 331 -18.62 6.33 17.13
CA PRO A 331 -18.02 6.85 15.90
C PRO A 331 -18.74 6.27 14.68
N LEU A 332 -19.17 7.15 13.76
CA LEU A 332 -19.76 6.77 12.47
C LEU A 332 -18.88 7.31 11.33
N HIS A 333 -18.01 6.44 10.81
CA HIS A 333 -17.10 6.77 9.71
C HIS A 333 -16.95 5.56 8.79
N SER A 334 -16.63 5.78 7.52
CA SER A 334 -16.48 4.71 6.52
C SER A 334 -15.39 3.67 6.86
N SER A 335 -14.51 3.92 7.84
CA SER A 335 -13.47 2.97 8.30
C SER A 335 -13.89 2.11 9.49
N VAL A 336 -15.06 2.37 10.07
CA VAL A 336 -15.70 1.59 11.14
C VAL A 336 -16.49 0.45 10.47
N THR A 337 -16.49 -0.75 11.05
CA THR A 337 -17.12 -1.92 10.40
C THR A 337 -18.65 -1.81 10.36
N LEU A 338 -19.32 -2.49 9.44
CA LEU A 338 -20.78 -2.38 9.29
C LEU A 338 -21.54 -2.75 10.59
N GLU A 339 -21.06 -3.77 11.33
CA GLU A 339 -21.61 -4.13 12.64
C GLU A 339 -21.49 -2.99 13.67
N GLU A 340 -20.35 -2.30 13.70
CA GLU A 340 -20.11 -1.17 14.62
C GLU A 340 -20.90 0.07 14.20
N GLN A 341 -21.05 0.32 12.88
CA GLN A 341 -21.97 1.33 12.37
C GLN A 341 -23.43 1.01 12.76
N ASN A 342 -23.82 -0.27 12.75
CA ASN A 342 -25.16 -0.69 13.16
C ASN A 342 -25.44 -0.44 14.66
N ASN A 343 -24.41 -0.37 15.52
CA ASN A 343 -24.59 0.00 16.93
C ASN A 343 -25.19 1.41 17.10
N VAL A 344 -25.06 2.28 16.10
CA VAL A 344 -25.66 3.63 16.09
C VAL A 344 -27.20 3.58 16.03
N PHE A 345 -27.81 2.47 15.61
CA PHE A 345 -29.28 2.29 15.65
C PHE A 345 -29.79 1.74 16.99
N LEU A 346 -28.93 1.35 17.92
CA LEU A 346 -29.34 0.87 19.24
C LEU A 346 -29.80 2.05 20.12
N SER A 347 -30.82 1.80 20.94
CA SER A 347 -31.24 2.76 21.97
C SER A 347 -30.16 2.91 23.05
N PRO A 348 -29.91 4.12 23.59
CA PRO A 348 -28.97 4.31 24.68
C PRO A 348 -29.45 3.64 25.97
N VAL A 349 -28.51 3.34 26.87
CA VAL A 349 -28.79 2.83 28.21
C VAL A 349 -29.55 3.92 29.01
N PRO A 350 -30.61 3.58 29.75
CA PRO A 350 -31.34 4.54 30.57
C PRO A 350 -30.42 5.39 31.46
N GLY A 351 -30.60 6.71 31.41
CA GLY A 351 -29.76 7.67 32.14
C GLY A 351 -28.46 8.09 31.44
N TYR A 352 -28.10 7.51 30.29
CA TYR A 352 -26.97 7.94 29.46
C TYR A 352 -27.44 8.77 28.24
N ARG A 353 -26.61 9.72 27.81
CA ARG A 353 -26.82 10.47 26.56
C ARG A 353 -25.99 9.88 25.42
N LYS A 354 -26.66 9.53 24.32
CA LYS A 354 -26.04 9.11 23.05
C LYS A 354 -25.39 10.31 22.35
N ILE A 355 -24.16 10.13 21.90
CA ILE A 355 -23.42 11.08 21.06
C ILE A 355 -22.90 10.30 19.84
N ILE A 356 -23.13 10.82 18.64
CA ILE A 356 -22.71 10.19 17.40
C ILE A 356 -21.71 11.13 16.73
N LEU A 357 -20.45 10.69 16.62
CA LEU A 357 -19.39 11.46 15.97
C LEU A 357 -19.28 10.99 14.52
N SER A 358 -19.79 11.78 13.58
CA SER A 358 -19.99 11.36 12.20
C SER A 358 -19.29 12.25 11.17
N THR A 359 -18.95 11.65 10.03
CA THR A 359 -18.69 12.40 8.78
C THR A 359 -19.97 12.54 7.93
N ASN A 360 -19.85 12.90 6.65
CA ASN A 360 -20.93 12.90 5.65
C ASN A 360 -21.60 11.52 5.42
N ILE A 361 -21.29 10.49 6.22
CA ILE A 361 -22.01 9.21 6.27
C ILE A 361 -23.35 9.30 7.00
N ALA A 362 -23.54 10.26 7.92
CA ALA A 362 -24.86 10.56 8.50
C ALA A 362 -25.68 11.57 7.68
N GLU A 363 -25.06 12.24 6.70
CA GLU A 363 -25.70 13.30 5.89
C GLU A 363 -26.83 12.75 5.03
N SER A 364 -26.70 11.51 4.53
CA SER A 364 -27.56 10.88 3.54
C SER A 364 -27.68 9.36 3.79
N SER A 365 -28.75 8.72 3.30
CA SER A 365 -29.06 7.27 3.42
C SER A 365 -29.09 6.58 4.81
N VAL A 366 -28.59 7.19 5.90
CA VAL A 366 -28.63 6.64 7.26
C VAL A 366 -29.73 7.32 8.08
N THR A 367 -30.64 6.53 8.67
CA THR A 367 -31.78 7.04 9.45
C THR A 367 -31.68 6.63 10.91
N VAL A 368 -31.05 7.47 11.73
CA VAL A 368 -31.02 7.30 13.19
C VAL A 368 -32.27 7.97 13.78
N PRO A 369 -33.16 7.25 14.48
CA PRO A 369 -34.47 7.78 14.87
C PRO A 369 -34.42 8.74 16.07
N ASP A 370 -33.43 8.61 16.95
CA ASP A 370 -33.34 9.29 18.24
C ASP A 370 -32.49 10.59 18.24
N VAL A 371 -32.21 11.16 17.06
CA VAL A 371 -31.45 12.41 16.93
C VAL A 371 -32.34 13.65 17.13
N LYS A 372 -32.17 14.33 18.27
CA LYS A 372 -32.80 15.64 18.56
C LYS A 372 -31.90 16.84 18.24
N TYR A 373 -30.58 16.70 18.39
CA TYR A 373 -29.61 17.78 18.27
C TYR A 373 -28.58 17.46 17.17
N VAL A 374 -28.33 18.40 16.27
CA VAL A 374 -27.28 18.34 15.23
C VAL A 374 -26.29 19.47 15.47
N ILE A 375 -25.00 19.15 15.43
CA ILE A 375 -23.90 20.12 15.55
C ILE A 375 -23.10 20.03 14.25
N ASP A 376 -23.13 21.10 13.46
CA ASP A 376 -22.58 21.13 12.11
C ASP A 376 -21.44 22.13 12.01
N PHE A 377 -20.24 21.60 11.78
CA PHE A 377 -19.03 22.39 11.49
C PHE A 377 -19.09 23.09 10.13
N CYS A 378 -20.11 22.79 9.30
CA CYS A 378 -20.22 23.23 7.91
C CYS A 378 -19.00 22.84 7.05
N LEU A 379 -18.22 21.85 7.50
CA LEU A 379 -17.04 21.32 6.81
C LEU A 379 -17.32 19.93 6.23
N THR A 380 -16.57 19.56 5.21
CA THR A 380 -16.51 18.22 4.63
C THR A 380 -15.12 17.95 4.04
N ARG A 381 -14.76 16.67 3.89
CA ARG A 381 -13.55 16.28 3.15
C ARG A 381 -13.95 15.84 1.76
N THR A 382 -13.42 16.53 0.75
CA THR A 382 -13.75 16.33 -0.67
C THR A 382 -12.54 15.76 -1.39
N LEU A 383 -12.76 14.76 -2.24
CA LEU A 383 -11.74 14.24 -3.14
C LEU A 383 -11.63 15.17 -4.35
N VAL A 384 -10.43 15.69 -4.60
CA VAL A 384 -10.13 16.65 -5.67
C VAL A 384 -8.86 16.19 -6.38
N CYS A 385 -8.91 16.10 -7.71
CA CYS A 385 -7.74 15.82 -8.53
C CYS A 385 -6.89 17.09 -8.72
N ASP A 386 -5.58 16.92 -8.69
CA ASP A 386 -4.61 17.94 -9.08
C ASP A 386 -4.65 18.10 -10.60
N GLU A 387 -5.00 19.28 -11.13
CA GLU A 387 -5.15 19.51 -12.58
C GLU A 387 -3.88 19.15 -13.36
N ASP A 388 -2.71 19.46 -12.78
CA ASP A 388 -1.40 19.18 -13.34
C ASP A 388 -1.06 17.69 -13.41
N THR A 389 -1.35 16.88 -12.39
CA THR A 389 -0.89 15.47 -12.31
C THR A 389 -1.99 14.43 -12.41
N ASN A 390 -3.26 14.83 -12.32
CA ASN A 390 -4.42 13.97 -12.08
C ASN A 390 -4.31 13.11 -10.81
N TYR A 391 -3.38 13.43 -9.89
CA TYR A 391 -3.27 12.75 -8.60
C TYR A 391 -4.36 13.22 -7.64
N GLN A 392 -4.91 12.27 -6.89
CA GLN A 392 -6.00 12.56 -5.96
C GLN A 392 -5.49 13.21 -4.67
N SER A 393 -6.23 14.20 -4.17
CA SER A 393 -6.00 14.86 -2.90
C SER A 393 -7.30 14.91 -2.09
N LEU A 394 -7.23 14.63 -0.79
CA LEU A 394 -8.39 14.71 0.11
C LEU A 394 -8.36 16.05 0.85
N ARG A 395 -9.05 17.06 0.31
CA ARG A 395 -9.02 18.43 0.81
C ARG A 395 -10.15 18.67 1.82
N LEU A 396 -9.85 19.38 2.91
CA LEU A 396 -10.89 19.89 3.81
C LEU A 396 -11.49 21.16 3.19
N SER A 397 -12.81 21.19 3.05
CA SER A 397 -13.54 22.25 2.36
C SER A 397 -14.84 22.58 3.09
N TRP A 398 -15.40 23.76 2.86
CA TRP A 398 -16.77 24.06 3.28
C TRP A 398 -17.76 23.12 2.58
N ALA A 399 -18.70 22.56 3.33
CA ALA A 399 -19.84 21.82 2.81
C ALA A 399 -20.83 22.78 2.16
N SER A 400 -21.66 22.27 1.24
CA SER A 400 -22.67 23.08 0.57
C SER A 400 -23.84 23.43 1.49
N LYS A 401 -24.59 24.51 1.21
CA LYS A 401 -25.85 24.80 1.91
C LYS A 401 -26.80 23.59 1.82
N THR A 402 -26.93 22.97 0.64
CA THR A 402 -27.71 21.71 0.48
C THR A 402 -27.25 20.56 1.37
N SER A 403 -25.94 20.37 1.55
CA SER A 403 -25.37 19.35 2.46
C SER A 403 -25.74 19.64 3.91
N CYS A 404 -25.57 20.89 4.35
CA CYS A 404 -25.87 21.28 5.72
C CYS A 404 -27.39 21.29 6.01
N GLU A 405 -28.23 21.52 5.00
CA GLU A 405 -29.69 21.31 5.09
C GLU A 405 -30.06 19.83 5.30
N GLN A 406 -29.36 18.89 4.64
CA GLN A 406 -29.57 17.46 4.88
C GLN A 406 -29.09 17.01 6.27
N ARG A 407 -28.02 17.62 6.79
CA ARG A 407 -27.55 17.43 8.17
C ARG A 407 -28.59 17.94 9.15
N LYS A 408 -29.13 19.15 8.95
CA LYS A 408 -30.22 19.73 9.73
C LYS A 408 -31.42 18.76 9.81
N GLY A 409 -31.88 18.25 8.66
CA GLY A 409 -32.99 17.29 8.55
C GLY A 409 -32.74 15.89 9.15
N ARG A 410 -31.62 15.67 9.86
CA ARG A 410 -31.42 14.51 10.74
C ARG A 410 -32.02 14.75 12.13
N ALA A 411 -32.05 15.99 12.61
CA ALA A 411 -32.98 16.42 13.66
C ALA A 411 -34.38 16.65 13.06
N GLY A 412 -35.45 16.63 13.87
CA GLY A 412 -36.82 16.93 13.39
C GLY A 412 -37.61 15.75 12.81
N ARG A 413 -37.17 14.50 13.02
CA ARG A 413 -37.85 13.31 12.44
C ARG A 413 -38.94 12.69 13.32
N VAL A 414 -38.72 12.67 14.63
CA VAL A 414 -39.64 12.08 15.62
C VAL A 414 -40.19 13.10 16.62
N SER A 415 -39.58 14.28 16.70
CA SER A 415 -39.91 15.36 17.62
C SER A 415 -39.22 16.66 17.18
N LYS A 416 -39.55 17.79 17.82
CA LYS A 416 -38.90 19.09 17.61
C LYS A 416 -37.38 18.96 17.76
N GLY A 417 -36.64 19.44 16.76
CA GLY A 417 -35.19 19.33 16.67
C GLY A 417 -34.44 20.66 16.83
N TYR A 418 -33.11 20.57 16.94
CA TYR A 418 -32.20 21.71 17.05
C TYR A 418 -30.96 21.50 16.18
N CYS A 419 -30.51 22.53 15.47
CA CYS A 419 -29.32 22.51 14.64
C CYS A 419 -28.41 23.71 14.96
N TYR A 420 -27.16 23.43 15.33
CA TYR A 420 -26.14 24.43 15.67
C TYR A 420 -25.07 24.44 14.58
N ARG A 421 -25.00 25.53 13.81
CA ARG A 421 -24.01 25.74 12.75
C ARG A 421 -22.84 26.54 13.32
N LEU A 422 -21.64 25.98 13.28
CA LEU A 422 -20.44 26.59 13.88
C LEU A 422 -19.72 27.55 12.92
N VAL A 423 -20.52 28.44 12.32
CA VAL A 423 -20.10 29.56 11.46
C VAL A 423 -20.95 30.79 11.80
N HIS A 424 -20.42 31.99 11.57
CA HIS A 424 -21.22 33.22 11.66
C HIS A 424 -22.29 33.25 10.56
N LYS A 425 -23.44 33.86 10.85
CA LYS A 425 -24.53 34.00 9.89
C LYS A 425 -24.12 34.75 8.61
N ASP A 426 -23.38 35.85 8.73
CA ASP A 426 -22.87 36.61 7.57
C ASP A 426 -21.93 35.77 6.69
N PHE A 427 -21.16 34.86 7.30
CA PHE A 427 -20.30 33.93 6.57
C PHE A 427 -21.11 32.81 5.89
N TRP A 428 -22.15 32.31 6.55
CA TRP A 428 -23.10 31.37 5.96
C TRP A 428 -23.79 31.95 4.73
N ASP A 429 -24.25 33.20 4.81
CA ASP A 429 -24.98 33.83 3.71
C ASP A 429 -24.06 34.09 2.50
N ASN A 430 -22.85 34.62 2.72
CA ASN A 430 -21.96 35.11 1.66
C ASN A 430 -20.88 34.12 1.18
N SER A 431 -20.43 33.17 2.00
CA SER A 431 -19.22 32.36 1.72
C SER A 431 -19.46 30.86 1.56
N ILE A 432 -20.58 30.32 2.06
CA ILE A 432 -20.90 28.90 1.94
C ILE A 432 -21.52 28.62 0.56
N PRO A 433 -20.99 27.69 -0.26
CA PRO A 433 -21.50 27.42 -1.59
C PRO A 433 -22.89 26.78 -1.55
N ASN A 434 -23.79 27.15 -2.47
CA ASN A 434 -25.17 26.64 -2.44
C ASN A 434 -25.26 25.12 -2.67
N HIS A 435 -24.44 24.58 -3.59
CA HIS A 435 -24.49 23.19 -4.06
C HIS A 435 -23.10 22.54 -4.07
N VAL A 436 -23.07 21.21 -4.08
CA VAL A 436 -21.83 20.41 -4.23
C VAL A 436 -21.43 20.36 -5.70
N ILE A 437 -20.13 20.46 -6.00
CA ILE A 437 -19.60 20.23 -7.34
C ILE A 437 -19.68 18.71 -7.65
N PRO A 438 -20.38 18.30 -8.72
CA PRO A 438 -20.52 16.88 -9.10
C PRO A 438 -19.19 16.16 -9.23
N GLU A 439 -19.15 14.88 -8.86
CA GLU A 439 -17.89 14.10 -8.87
C GLU A 439 -17.30 13.93 -10.25
N MET A 440 -18.15 13.83 -11.28
CA MET A 440 -17.73 13.77 -12.68
C MET A 440 -16.90 14.99 -13.12
N LEU A 441 -16.95 16.12 -12.39
CA LEU A 441 -16.16 17.33 -12.68
C LEU A 441 -14.87 17.44 -11.85
N ARG A 442 -14.59 16.52 -10.92
CA ARG A 442 -13.46 16.63 -9.96
C ARG A 442 -12.71 15.33 -9.65
N CYS A 443 -13.15 14.20 -10.21
CA CYS A 443 -12.60 12.86 -10.01
C CYS A 443 -12.07 12.27 -11.35
N PRO A 444 -11.13 11.30 -11.35
CA PRO A 444 -10.53 10.80 -12.58
C PRO A 444 -11.51 9.91 -13.36
N LEU A 445 -11.77 10.26 -14.61
CA LEU A 445 -12.83 9.65 -15.44
C LEU A 445 -12.49 8.24 -15.97
N GLY A 446 -11.39 7.62 -15.53
CA GLY A 446 -10.85 6.40 -16.13
C GLY A 446 -11.81 5.20 -16.05
N SER A 447 -12.64 5.12 -14.99
CA SER A 447 -13.66 4.07 -14.87
C SER A 447 -14.83 4.32 -15.84
N THR A 448 -15.25 5.57 -15.95
CA THR A 448 -16.34 6.02 -16.81
C THR A 448 -16.00 5.84 -18.29
N ILE A 449 -14.80 6.24 -18.74
CA ILE A 449 -14.39 6.10 -20.15
C ILE A 449 -14.32 4.63 -20.58
N LEU A 450 -13.84 3.73 -19.71
CA LEU A 450 -13.85 2.28 -19.99
C LEU A 450 -15.28 1.72 -20.08
N LYS A 451 -16.20 2.16 -19.21
CA LYS A 451 -17.63 1.79 -19.29
C LYS A 451 -18.29 2.33 -20.56
N VAL A 452 -17.94 3.55 -21.01
CA VAL A 452 -18.38 4.10 -22.30
C VAL A 452 -17.92 3.23 -23.47
N LYS A 453 -16.65 2.82 -23.49
CA LYS A 453 -16.11 1.94 -24.53
C LYS A 453 -16.74 0.54 -24.50
N LEU A 454 -17.11 0.00 -23.34
CA LEU A 454 -17.91 -1.23 -23.26
C LEU A 454 -19.34 -1.05 -23.83
N LEU A 455 -20.00 0.07 -23.53
CA LEU A 455 -21.36 0.36 -24.02
C LEU A 455 -21.43 0.44 -25.54
N ASP A 456 -20.36 0.89 -26.20
CA ASP A 456 -20.29 1.05 -27.66
C ASP A 456 -21.39 1.98 -28.20
N MET A 457 -21.43 3.21 -27.64
CA MET A 457 -22.42 4.25 -27.97
C MET A 457 -21.78 5.51 -28.58
N GLY A 458 -20.61 5.35 -29.22
CA GLY A 458 -19.82 6.42 -29.83
C GLY A 458 -18.60 6.85 -29.01
N GLU A 459 -17.91 7.89 -29.50
CA GLU A 459 -16.70 8.45 -28.88
C GLU A 459 -16.96 8.96 -27.45
N PRO A 460 -16.04 8.73 -26.48
CA PRO A 460 -16.18 9.23 -25.11
C PRO A 460 -16.48 10.73 -25.03
N ARG A 461 -15.81 11.54 -25.85
CA ARG A 461 -16.02 12.99 -25.96
C ARG A 461 -17.46 13.33 -26.30
N ALA A 462 -17.99 12.76 -27.39
CA ALA A 462 -19.35 13.01 -27.87
C ALA A 462 -20.43 12.50 -26.90
N LEU A 463 -20.18 11.39 -26.21
CA LEU A 463 -21.15 10.84 -25.25
C LEU A 463 -21.18 11.64 -23.94
N LEU A 464 -20.02 11.95 -23.35
CA LEU A 464 -19.91 12.70 -22.09
C LEU A 464 -20.34 14.17 -22.24
N ALA A 465 -20.20 14.76 -23.43
CA ALA A 465 -20.81 16.06 -23.75
C ALA A 465 -22.35 16.08 -23.58
N THR A 466 -23.00 14.92 -23.51
CA THR A 466 -24.46 14.80 -23.28
C THR A 466 -24.85 14.44 -21.83
N ALA A 467 -23.89 14.40 -20.90
CA ALA A 467 -24.11 14.21 -19.46
C ALA A 467 -24.85 15.38 -18.81
N LEU A 468 -25.34 15.18 -17.58
CA LEU A 468 -26.08 16.20 -16.81
C LEU A 468 -25.19 17.42 -16.48
N SER A 469 -23.94 17.17 -16.12
CA SER A 469 -22.88 18.18 -16.07
C SER A 469 -21.66 17.63 -16.80
N PRO A 470 -21.42 18.04 -18.06
CA PRO A 470 -20.30 17.53 -18.85
C PRO A 470 -18.94 17.84 -18.22
N PRO A 471 -18.01 16.87 -18.12
CA PRO A 471 -16.63 17.11 -17.73
C PRO A 471 -15.88 17.97 -18.76
N SER A 472 -14.74 18.56 -18.36
CA SER A 472 -13.93 19.34 -19.29
C SER A 472 -13.35 18.45 -20.40
N LEU A 473 -13.18 19.00 -21.59
CA LEU A 473 -12.62 18.28 -22.73
C LEU A 473 -11.18 17.82 -22.46
N SER A 474 -10.38 18.69 -21.83
CA SER A 474 -9.01 18.38 -21.40
C SER A 474 -8.94 17.21 -20.41
N ASP A 475 -9.90 17.07 -19.49
CA ASP A 475 -9.91 15.93 -18.55
C ASP A 475 -10.23 14.61 -19.26
N ILE A 476 -11.15 14.63 -20.23
CA ILE A 476 -11.47 13.46 -21.06
C ILE A 476 -10.24 13.08 -21.90
N GLU A 477 -9.68 14.03 -22.63
CA GLU A 477 -8.52 13.87 -23.51
C GLU A 477 -7.32 13.32 -22.73
N ARG A 478 -6.99 13.93 -21.58
CA ARG A 478 -5.93 13.47 -20.67
C ARG A 478 -6.21 12.07 -20.12
N THR A 479 -7.44 11.79 -19.70
CA THR A 479 -7.80 10.45 -19.18
C THR A 479 -7.66 9.37 -20.25
N ILE A 480 -7.94 9.68 -21.52
CA ILE A 480 -7.72 8.76 -22.64
C ILE A 480 -6.23 8.46 -22.83
N LEU A 481 -5.35 9.48 -22.74
CA LEU A 481 -3.90 9.28 -22.77
C LEU A 481 -3.43 8.41 -21.59
N LEU A 482 -3.92 8.65 -20.37
CA LEU A 482 -3.60 7.80 -19.20
C LEU A 482 -4.09 6.35 -19.37
N LEU A 483 -5.24 6.14 -20.02
CA LEU A 483 -5.73 4.79 -20.35
C LEU A 483 -4.90 4.12 -21.46
N LYS A 484 -4.33 4.88 -22.40
CA LYS A 484 -3.32 4.39 -23.37
C LYS A 484 -2.02 4.00 -22.66
N GLU A 485 -1.54 4.80 -21.71
CA GLU A 485 -0.32 4.49 -20.92
C GLU A 485 -0.47 3.23 -20.07
N VAL A 486 -1.63 3.06 -19.42
CA VAL A 486 -1.95 1.82 -18.68
C VAL A 486 -1.99 0.61 -19.63
N GLY A 487 -2.40 0.80 -20.88
CA GLY A 487 -2.61 -0.25 -21.89
C GLY A 487 -4.07 -0.66 -22.09
N ALA A 488 -5.00 0.09 -21.52
CA ALA A 488 -6.44 -0.19 -21.59
C ALA A 488 -7.04 0.20 -22.95
N LEU A 489 -6.46 1.23 -23.59
CA LEU A 489 -6.80 1.66 -24.95
C LEU A 489 -5.57 1.52 -25.86
N ALA A 490 -5.80 1.20 -27.13
CA ALA A 490 -4.75 1.13 -28.14
C ALA A 490 -4.12 2.51 -28.37
N VAL A 491 -2.79 2.55 -28.55
CA VAL A 491 -2.06 3.81 -28.80
C VAL A 491 -2.38 4.37 -30.19
N SER A 492 -2.35 3.51 -31.21
CA SER A 492 -2.55 3.83 -32.63
C SER A 492 -3.87 3.24 -33.16
N GLY A 493 -4.63 4.02 -33.92
CA GLY A 493 -5.86 3.60 -34.58
C GLY A 493 -5.64 2.80 -35.85
N ARG A 494 -6.66 2.03 -36.27
CA ARG A 494 -6.63 1.26 -37.54
C ARG A 494 -7.02 2.09 -38.78
N ARG A 495 -7.03 3.43 -38.68
CA ARG A 495 -7.58 4.34 -39.69
C ARG A 495 -6.62 5.49 -39.97
N GLU A 496 -6.65 5.98 -41.20
CA GLU A 496 -5.79 7.07 -41.69
C GLU A 496 -6.09 8.42 -40.99
N ASP A 497 -7.29 8.57 -40.41
CA ASP A 497 -7.67 9.63 -39.47
C ASP A 497 -7.43 9.20 -38.01
N ASP A 498 -6.17 9.12 -37.58
CA ASP A 498 -5.85 8.67 -36.21
C ASP A 498 -6.06 9.78 -35.16
N ASN A 499 -7.21 9.77 -34.49
CA ASN A 499 -7.53 10.70 -33.40
C ASN A 499 -6.70 10.37 -32.15
N PRO A 500 -5.72 11.19 -31.73
CA PRO A 500 -4.89 10.89 -30.56
C PRO A 500 -5.70 10.82 -29.27
N HIS A 501 -6.87 11.48 -29.24
CA HIS A 501 -7.81 11.54 -28.13
C HIS A 501 -8.94 10.50 -28.22
N ASP A 502 -8.80 9.45 -29.04
CA ASP A 502 -9.60 8.24 -28.89
C ASP A 502 -8.74 6.97 -29.05
N GLY A 503 -9.29 5.80 -28.76
CA GLY A 503 -8.62 4.52 -28.95
C GLY A 503 -9.55 3.31 -28.86
N GLU A 504 -9.14 2.21 -29.48
CA GLU A 504 -9.85 0.93 -29.39
C GLU A 504 -9.61 0.23 -28.05
N LEU A 505 -10.62 -0.48 -27.55
CA LEU A 505 -10.55 -1.18 -26.26
C LEU A 505 -9.71 -2.46 -26.41
N THR A 506 -8.62 -2.56 -25.64
CA THR A 506 -7.72 -3.73 -25.67
C THR A 506 -8.32 -4.91 -24.87
N PHE A 507 -7.71 -6.11 -24.94
CA PHE A 507 -8.05 -7.23 -24.06
C PHE A 507 -7.88 -6.83 -22.59
N LEU A 508 -6.75 -6.19 -22.25
CA LEU A 508 -6.52 -5.60 -20.94
C LEU A 508 -7.66 -4.63 -20.60
N GLY A 509 -7.98 -3.68 -21.48
CA GLY A 509 -9.10 -2.75 -21.31
C GLY A 509 -10.45 -3.42 -21.02
N ARG A 510 -10.78 -4.51 -21.73
CA ARG A 510 -12.00 -5.31 -21.47
C ARG A 510 -11.97 -5.99 -20.10
N VAL A 511 -10.82 -6.52 -19.66
CA VAL A 511 -10.67 -7.07 -18.31
C VAL A 511 -10.85 -5.95 -17.26
N LEU A 512 -10.11 -4.84 -17.39
CA LEU A 512 -10.17 -3.70 -16.48
C LEU A 512 -11.61 -3.15 -16.33
N ALA A 513 -12.35 -3.07 -17.43
CA ALA A 513 -13.71 -2.53 -17.45
C ALA A 513 -14.75 -3.46 -16.77
N GLN A 514 -14.42 -4.74 -16.53
CA GLN A 514 -15.30 -5.72 -15.88
C GLN A 514 -14.91 -6.02 -14.42
N LEU A 515 -13.72 -5.61 -13.96
CA LEU A 515 -13.28 -5.82 -12.58
C LEU A 515 -13.67 -4.64 -11.67
N PRO A 516 -14.08 -4.88 -10.41
CA PRO A 516 -14.48 -3.83 -9.47
C PRO A 516 -13.28 -3.24 -8.71
N VAL A 517 -12.18 -2.97 -9.42
CA VAL A 517 -10.90 -2.49 -8.87
C VAL A 517 -10.35 -1.34 -9.73
N SER A 518 -9.30 -0.64 -9.26
CA SER A 518 -8.64 0.38 -10.09
C SER A 518 -7.93 -0.22 -11.30
N GLN A 519 -7.67 0.60 -12.31
CA GLN A 519 -7.04 0.18 -13.57
C GLN A 519 -5.67 -0.47 -13.34
N GLN A 520 -4.88 0.03 -12.39
CA GLN A 520 -3.57 -0.53 -12.03
C GLN A 520 -3.70 -1.89 -11.33
N LEU A 521 -4.70 -2.07 -10.45
CA LEU A 521 -4.94 -3.36 -9.78
C LEU A 521 -5.51 -4.42 -10.72
N GLY A 522 -6.32 -4.03 -11.71
CA GLY A 522 -6.70 -4.95 -12.79
C GLY A 522 -5.51 -5.32 -13.68
N LYS A 523 -4.58 -4.39 -13.95
CA LYS A 523 -3.33 -4.67 -14.69
C LYS A 523 -2.43 -5.61 -13.89
N LEU A 524 -2.35 -5.46 -12.56
CA LEU A 524 -1.66 -6.39 -11.66
C LEU A 524 -2.18 -7.82 -11.80
N ILE A 525 -3.51 -8.01 -11.80
CA ILE A 525 -4.14 -9.32 -11.98
C ILE A 525 -3.75 -9.94 -13.34
N VAL A 526 -3.82 -9.18 -14.43
CA VAL A 526 -3.47 -9.68 -15.77
C VAL A 526 -1.99 -10.03 -15.87
N LEU A 527 -1.08 -9.20 -15.36
CA LEU A 527 0.35 -9.50 -15.31
C LEU A 527 0.65 -10.70 -14.38
N GLY A 528 -0.10 -10.85 -13.28
CA GLY A 528 -0.05 -12.02 -12.42
C GLY A 528 -0.41 -13.31 -13.15
N HIS A 529 -1.40 -13.28 -14.05
CA HIS A 529 -1.67 -14.39 -14.95
C HIS A 529 -0.53 -14.63 -15.94
N VAL A 530 0.05 -13.59 -16.55
CA VAL A 530 1.15 -13.72 -17.53
C VAL A 530 2.39 -14.41 -16.93
N PHE A 531 2.76 -14.04 -15.70
CA PHE A 531 3.99 -14.52 -15.05
C PHE A 531 3.78 -15.66 -14.04
N GLY A 532 2.59 -16.25 -13.96
CA GLY A 532 2.32 -17.41 -13.09
C GLY A 532 2.30 -17.07 -11.58
N CYS A 533 1.84 -15.88 -11.21
CA CYS A 533 1.65 -15.43 -9.82
C CYS A 533 0.27 -14.79 -9.60
N LEU A 534 -0.76 -15.36 -10.25
CA LEU A 534 -2.14 -14.85 -10.22
C LEU A 534 -2.75 -14.88 -8.82
N ASP A 535 -2.46 -15.91 -8.01
CA ASP A 535 -2.95 -16.03 -6.64
C ASP A 535 -2.52 -14.85 -5.77
N GLU A 536 -1.21 -14.55 -5.77
CA GLU A 536 -0.65 -13.40 -5.06
C GLU A 536 -1.25 -12.08 -5.56
N CYS A 537 -1.39 -11.93 -6.88
CA CYS A 537 -1.92 -10.70 -7.47
C CYS A 537 -3.40 -10.45 -7.17
N LEU A 538 -4.22 -11.51 -7.08
CA LEU A 538 -5.61 -11.43 -6.65
C LEU A 538 -5.70 -11.02 -5.17
N ILE A 539 -4.86 -11.59 -4.29
CA ILE A 539 -4.80 -11.21 -2.86
C ILE A 539 -4.40 -9.74 -2.71
N ILE A 540 -3.40 -9.28 -3.46
CA ILE A 540 -2.93 -7.88 -3.43
C ILE A 540 -4.03 -6.95 -3.95
N ALA A 541 -4.67 -7.27 -5.08
CA ALA A 541 -5.75 -6.46 -5.65
C ALA A 541 -6.96 -6.36 -4.70
N ALA A 542 -7.37 -7.46 -4.06
CA ALA A 542 -8.43 -7.45 -3.06
C ALA A 542 -8.04 -6.63 -1.82
N SER A 543 -6.80 -6.78 -1.32
CA SER A 543 -6.30 -6.07 -0.14
C SER A 543 -6.18 -4.56 -0.36
N LEU A 544 -5.70 -4.12 -1.52
CA LEU A 544 -5.49 -2.70 -1.86
C LEU A 544 -6.77 -1.99 -2.32
N SER A 545 -7.80 -2.73 -2.75
CA SER A 545 -9.12 -2.17 -3.06
C SER A 545 -9.96 -1.91 -1.80
N LEU A 546 -9.57 -2.51 -0.67
CA LEU A 546 -10.21 -2.38 0.63
C LEU A 546 -9.30 -1.62 1.61
N LYS A 547 -9.72 -1.53 2.88
CA LYS A 547 -8.91 -0.88 3.91
C LYS A 547 -7.91 -1.87 4.48
N ASN A 548 -6.65 -1.44 4.59
CA ASN A 548 -5.56 -2.25 5.12
C ASN A 548 -5.97 -2.93 6.45
N PHE A 549 -5.74 -4.25 6.53
CA PHE A 549 -6.13 -5.08 7.67
C PHE A 549 -5.10 -5.11 8.81
N PHE A 550 -3.90 -4.58 8.61
CA PHE A 550 -2.94 -4.36 9.70
C PHE A 550 -3.48 -3.29 10.66
N ALA A 551 -3.49 -3.61 11.94
CA ALA A 551 -3.85 -2.70 13.02
C ALA A 551 -2.61 -1.95 13.52
N MET A 552 -2.78 -0.65 13.77
CA MET A 552 -1.80 0.18 14.48
C MET A 552 -2.46 0.68 15.78
N PRO A 553 -2.44 -0.09 16.88
CA PRO A 553 -3.10 0.30 18.10
C PRO A 553 -2.46 1.55 18.70
N PHE A 554 -3.29 2.39 19.32
CA PHE A 554 -2.84 3.60 19.99
C PHE A 554 -1.77 3.29 21.04
N ARG A 555 -0.64 4.02 21.01
CA ARG A 555 0.57 3.79 21.82
C ARG A 555 1.39 2.52 21.53
N GLN A 556 0.94 1.63 20.62
CA GLN A 556 1.68 0.43 20.20
C GLN A 556 2.04 0.47 18.70
N HIS A 557 2.25 1.68 18.17
CA HIS A 557 2.56 1.89 16.74
C HIS A 557 3.84 1.16 16.29
N LEU A 558 4.85 1.03 17.17
CA LEU A 558 6.07 0.27 16.87
C LEU A 558 5.82 -1.25 16.81
N ASP A 559 4.96 -1.80 17.66
CA ASP A 559 4.73 -3.25 17.72
C ASP A 559 3.90 -3.73 16.52
N GLY A 560 2.84 -3.00 16.16
CA GLY A 560 2.09 -3.25 14.93
C GLY A 560 2.97 -3.09 13.68
N TYR A 561 3.84 -2.08 13.66
CA TYR A 561 4.79 -1.87 12.57
C TYR A 561 5.82 -3.00 12.46
N ARG A 562 6.42 -3.41 13.59
CA ARG A 562 7.33 -4.56 13.67
C ARG A 562 6.67 -5.82 13.12
N ASN A 563 5.40 -6.06 13.43
CA ASN A 563 4.74 -7.25 12.89
C ASN A 563 4.43 -7.17 11.38
N LYS A 564 4.12 -5.98 10.83
CA LYS A 564 4.03 -5.79 9.37
C LYS A 564 5.37 -6.08 8.68
N VAL A 565 6.49 -5.66 9.28
CA VAL A 565 7.85 -5.99 8.80
C VAL A 565 8.13 -7.49 8.89
N ASN A 566 7.71 -8.17 9.96
CA ASN A 566 7.86 -9.63 10.09
C ASN A 566 7.14 -10.38 8.96
N PHE A 567 5.90 -9.99 8.60
CA PHE A 567 5.18 -10.58 7.47
C PHE A 567 5.79 -10.27 6.10
N ALA A 568 6.42 -9.10 5.94
CA ALA A 568 7.22 -8.83 4.75
C ALA A 568 8.44 -9.76 4.67
N GLY A 569 8.99 -10.16 5.82
CA GLY A 569 10.29 -10.81 5.93
C GLY A 569 11.38 -9.92 5.33
N SER A 570 12.29 -10.49 4.56
CA SER A 570 13.24 -9.71 3.76
C SER A 570 12.62 -9.00 2.56
N SER A 571 11.31 -9.15 2.36
CA SER A 571 10.38 -8.38 1.53
C SER A 571 10.90 -7.07 0.97
N ARG A 572 10.93 -6.10 1.88
CA ARG A 572 10.87 -4.65 1.59
C ARG A 572 9.72 -4.30 0.63
N SER A 573 8.63 -5.09 0.66
CA SER A 573 7.36 -4.84 -0.03
C SER A 573 6.17 -4.94 0.92
N ASP A 574 5.36 -3.87 0.99
CA ASP A 574 4.07 -3.87 1.69
C ASP A 574 3.09 -4.86 1.04
N CYS A 575 3.07 -4.94 -0.29
CA CYS A 575 2.17 -5.81 -1.04
C CYS A 575 2.41 -7.29 -0.73
N ILE A 576 3.67 -7.71 -0.60
CA ILE A 576 4.02 -9.09 -0.24
C ILE A 576 3.70 -9.36 1.24
N ALA A 577 3.87 -8.37 2.13
CA ALA A 577 3.44 -8.51 3.52
C ALA A 577 1.93 -8.78 3.64
N LEU A 578 1.10 -8.17 2.79
CA LEU A 578 -0.34 -8.47 2.70
C LEU A 578 -0.60 -9.92 2.24
N VAL A 579 0.15 -10.42 1.25
CA VAL A 579 0.05 -11.81 0.76
C VAL A 579 0.39 -12.83 1.86
N GLU A 580 1.52 -12.67 2.52
CA GLU A 580 1.96 -13.62 3.57
C GLU A 580 1.00 -13.59 4.77
N ALA A 581 0.56 -12.41 5.21
CA ALA A 581 -0.43 -12.28 6.29
C ALA A 581 -1.78 -12.93 5.93
N PHE A 582 -2.24 -12.79 4.69
CA PHE A 582 -3.46 -13.46 4.20
C PHE A 582 -3.30 -14.99 4.16
N ARG A 583 -2.16 -15.49 3.65
CA ARG A 583 -1.87 -16.93 3.52
C ARG A 583 -1.73 -17.65 4.86
N VAL A 584 -1.17 -16.99 5.88
CA VAL A 584 -1.03 -17.54 7.24
C VAL A 584 -2.34 -17.45 8.03
N SER A 585 -3.25 -16.54 7.68
CA SER A 585 -4.52 -16.35 8.39
C SER A 585 -5.41 -17.62 8.39
N PRO A 586 -6.13 -17.89 9.50
CA PRO A 586 -7.15 -18.93 9.52
C PRO A 586 -8.38 -18.60 8.64
N ALA A 587 -8.70 -17.32 8.46
CA ALA A 587 -9.98 -16.88 7.90
C ALA A 587 -10.30 -17.37 6.46
N PRO A 588 -9.35 -17.42 5.50
CA PRO A 588 -9.65 -17.93 4.14
C PRO A 588 -10.04 -19.41 4.11
N LYS A 589 -9.48 -20.21 5.04
CA LYS A 589 -9.75 -21.65 5.17
C LYS A 589 -11.16 -21.90 5.72
N ALA A 590 -11.62 -21.06 6.64
CA ALA A 590 -12.98 -21.11 7.17
C ALA A 590 -14.05 -20.75 6.13
N ALA A 591 -13.74 -19.83 5.20
CA ALA A 591 -14.67 -19.40 4.14
C ALA A 591 -14.89 -20.49 3.07
N THR A 592 -13.82 -21.16 2.63
CA THR A 592 -13.89 -22.18 1.56
C THR A 592 -14.41 -23.53 2.02
N ALA A 593 -14.29 -23.88 3.30
CA ALA A 593 -14.62 -25.22 3.79
C ALA A 593 -16.11 -25.46 4.10
N GLY A 594 -16.90 -24.41 4.38
CA GLY A 594 -18.28 -24.54 4.89
C GLY A 594 -18.41 -25.24 6.26
N VAL A 595 -17.29 -25.64 6.87
CA VAL A 595 -17.19 -26.47 8.08
C VAL A 595 -16.66 -25.63 9.24
N ARG A 596 -17.31 -25.78 10.40
CA ARG A 596 -17.02 -25.05 11.65
C ARG A 596 -15.79 -25.62 12.40
N THR A 597 -14.63 -25.74 11.76
CA THR A 597 -13.44 -26.40 12.34
C THR A 597 -12.53 -25.51 13.18
N LEU A 598 -12.72 -24.19 13.18
CA LEU A 598 -12.06 -23.26 14.12
C LEU A 598 -13.09 -22.52 14.94
N SER A 599 -12.84 -22.40 16.25
CA SER A 599 -13.72 -21.65 17.14
C SER A 599 -13.51 -20.16 16.91
N ARG A 600 -14.59 -19.36 16.89
CA ARG A 600 -14.49 -17.89 16.73
C ARG A 600 -13.49 -17.20 17.68
N PRO A 601 -13.26 -17.65 18.93
CA PRO A 601 -12.20 -17.11 19.79
C PRO A 601 -10.79 -17.25 19.20
N ASP A 602 -10.42 -18.43 18.69
CA ASP A 602 -9.05 -18.75 18.24
C ASP A 602 -8.60 -17.82 17.09
N GLU A 603 -9.50 -17.52 16.15
CA GLU A 603 -9.24 -16.56 15.07
C GLU A 603 -9.04 -15.14 15.59
N LEU A 604 -9.83 -14.72 16.59
CA LEU A 604 -9.75 -13.37 17.18
C LEU A 604 -8.45 -13.20 17.98
N ASP A 605 -8.01 -14.24 18.69
CA ASP A 605 -6.76 -14.23 19.43
C ASP A 605 -5.54 -14.30 18.49
N TRP A 606 -5.59 -15.06 17.40
CA TRP A 606 -4.59 -14.96 16.33
C TRP A 606 -4.51 -13.54 15.76
N GLY A 607 -5.65 -12.89 15.53
CA GLY A 607 -5.71 -11.50 15.06
C GLY A 607 -5.11 -10.50 16.04
N ARG A 608 -5.37 -10.66 17.34
CA ARG A 608 -4.78 -9.84 18.41
C ARG A 608 -3.26 -9.99 18.46
N LEU A 609 -2.77 -11.23 18.51
CA LEU A 609 -1.33 -11.53 18.56
C LEU A 609 -0.58 -11.01 17.34
N ASN A 610 -1.21 -11.03 16.16
CA ASN A 610 -0.61 -10.60 14.90
C ASN A 610 -0.91 -9.14 14.51
N TYR A 611 -1.59 -8.36 15.35
CA TYR A 611 -2.04 -7.00 15.01
C TYR A 611 -2.83 -6.95 13.68
N ILE A 612 -3.74 -7.91 13.45
CA ILE A 612 -4.55 -8.03 12.23
C ILE A 612 -6.05 -7.97 12.57
N GLN A 613 -6.79 -7.18 11.80
CA GLN A 613 -8.25 -7.02 11.93
C GLN A 613 -8.99 -8.14 11.17
N ILE A 614 -9.38 -9.19 11.88
CA ILE A 614 -10.06 -10.39 11.32
C ILE A 614 -11.30 -10.07 10.50
N LYS A 615 -12.04 -8.99 10.81
CA LYS A 615 -13.18 -8.56 9.98
C LYS A 615 -12.73 -8.14 8.57
N ARG A 616 -11.68 -7.31 8.48
CA ARG A 616 -11.15 -6.82 7.19
C ARG A 616 -10.52 -7.94 6.36
N ILE A 617 -9.84 -8.90 7.00
CA ILE A 617 -9.23 -10.02 6.25
C ILE A 617 -10.29 -10.97 5.66
N ARG A 618 -11.49 -11.06 6.26
CA ARG A 618 -12.66 -11.73 5.66
C ARG A 618 -13.23 -10.95 4.48
N GLU A 619 -13.40 -9.62 4.60
CA GLU A 619 -13.82 -8.76 3.47
C GLU A 619 -12.85 -8.91 2.27
N VAL A 620 -11.54 -9.02 2.53
CA VAL A 620 -10.52 -9.32 1.51
C VAL A 620 -10.68 -10.72 0.92
N ALA A 621 -11.00 -11.74 1.72
CA ALA A 621 -11.22 -13.11 1.23
C ALA A 621 -12.47 -13.22 0.34
N GLU A 622 -13.56 -12.52 0.70
CA GLU A 622 -14.78 -12.42 -0.12
C GLU A 622 -14.48 -11.75 -1.47
N LEU A 623 -13.74 -10.64 -1.47
CA LEU A 623 -13.35 -9.95 -2.71
C LEU A 623 -12.35 -10.77 -3.55
N TYR A 624 -11.43 -11.50 -2.92
CA TYR A 624 -10.51 -12.41 -3.61
C TYR A 624 -11.28 -13.49 -4.40
N GLU A 625 -12.26 -14.17 -3.79
CA GLU A 625 -13.05 -15.18 -4.50
C GLU A 625 -13.95 -14.57 -5.59
N GLU A 626 -14.45 -13.34 -5.41
CA GLU A 626 -15.18 -12.65 -6.47
C GLU A 626 -14.27 -12.29 -7.66
N LEU A 627 -13.08 -11.73 -7.41
CA LEU A 627 -12.12 -11.40 -8.46
C LEU A 627 -11.69 -12.67 -9.21
N LYS A 628 -11.36 -13.74 -8.48
CA LYS A 628 -11.05 -15.08 -9.03
C LYS A 628 -12.19 -15.62 -9.91
N THR A 629 -13.44 -15.44 -9.49
CA THR A 629 -14.63 -15.81 -10.27
C THR A 629 -14.76 -14.95 -11.54
N ARG A 630 -14.57 -13.63 -11.46
CA ARG A 630 -14.64 -12.73 -12.62
C ARG A 630 -13.54 -13.01 -13.64
N VAL A 631 -12.29 -13.23 -13.22
CA VAL A 631 -11.17 -13.48 -14.15
C VAL A 631 -11.25 -14.84 -14.85
N SER A 632 -11.98 -15.80 -14.27
CA SER A 632 -12.23 -17.10 -14.92
C SER A 632 -12.93 -16.98 -16.28
N GLN A 633 -13.74 -15.93 -16.48
CA GLN A 633 -14.39 -15.60 -17.76
C GLN A 633 -13.41 -15.18 -18.87
N PHE A 634 -12.13 -15.01 -18.51
CA PHE A 634 -11.00 -14.70 -19.38
C PHE A 634 -9.98 -15.85 -19.50
N ASN A 635 -10.38 -17.06 -19.08
CA ASN A 635 -9.55 -18.26 -19.03
C ASN A 635 -8.33 -18.12 -18.07
N MET A 636 -8.45 -17.25 -17.07
CA MET A 636 -7.44 -17.05 -16.03
C MET A 636 -7.84 -17.83 -14.79
N TYR A 637 -7.05 -18.85 -14.45
CA TYR A 637 -7.28 -19.71 -13.29
C TYR A 637 -6.08 -19.67 -12.34
N VAL A 638 -6.37 -19.77 -11.03
CA VAL A 638 -5.34 -19.99 -10.00
C VAL A 638 -4.96 -21.47 -10.04
N ASP A 639 -3.69 -21.77 -10.23
CA ASP A 639 -3.21 -23.16 -10.22
C ASP A 639 -3.18 -23.73 -8.80
N SER A 640 -3.79 -24.89 -8.63
CA SER A 640 -3.81 -25.67 -7.39
C SER A 640 -2.51 -26.46 -7.17
N ARG A 641 -1.73 -26.71 -8.23
CA ARG A 641 -0.52 -27.54 -8.20
C ARG A 641 0.69 -26.72 -7.75
N ARG A 642 0.96 -26.72 -6.45
CA ARG A 642 2.21 -26.16 -5.93
C ARG A 642 3.37 -27.08 -6.34
N PRO A 643 4.40 -26.58 -7.06
CA PRO A 643 5.62 -27.36 -7.28
C PRO A 643 6.32 -27.62 -5.93
N VAL A 644 7.16 -28.65 -5.90
CA VAL A 644 7.97 -28.97 -4.72
C VAL A 644 8.86 -27.77 -4.39
N LEU A 645 8.68 -27.23 -3.19
CA LEU A 645 9.31 -25.97 -2.75
C LEU A 645 10.79 -26.17 -2.44
N ASP A 646 11.64 -25.93 -3.43
CA ASP A 646 13.04 -25.59 -3.19
C ASP A 646 13.17 -24.15 -2.66
N GLN A 647 14.21 -23.89 -1.88
CA GLN A 647 14.51 -22.59 -1.29
C GLN A 647 14.72 -21.52 -2.37
N GLU A 648 15.38 -21.84 -3.49
CA GLU A 648 15.57 -20.90 -4.59
C GLU A 648 14.26 -20.53 -5.30
N TYR A 649 13.32 -21.48 -5.40
CA TYR A 649 12.03 -21.23 -6.04
C TYR A 649 11.26 -20.10 -5.35
N LYS A 650 11.30 -20.06 -4.00
CA LYS A 650 10.65 -19.00 -3.21
C LYS A 650 11.22 -17.61 -3.53
N TYR A 651 12.55 -17.49 -3.69
CA TYR A 651 13.18 -16.21 -4.05
C TYR A 651 12.89 -15.79 -5.50
N LYS A 652 12.98 -16.72 -6.46
CA LYS A 652 12.64 -16.48 -7.87
C LYS A 652 11.18 -16.05 -8.05
N GLN A 653 10.23 -16.74 -7.41
CA GLN A 653 8.81 -16.39 -7.47
C GLN A 653 8.53 -15.02 -6.84
N ARG A 654 9.22 -14.69 -5.74
CA ARG A 654 9.16 -13.36 -5.14
C ARG A 654 9.72 -12.27 -6.08
N PHE A 655 10.86 -12.51 -6.72
CA PHE A 655 11.43 -11.57 -7.68
C PHE A 655 10.45 -11.31 -8.83
N ILE A 656 9.88 -12.36 -9.42
CA ILE A 656 8.82 -12.27 -10.43
C ILE A 656 7.65 -11.42 -9.93
N LEU A 657 7.18 -11.62 -8.69
CA LEU A 657 6.09 -10.82 -8.12
C LEU A 657 6.49 -9.34 -7.95
N GLN A 658 7.75 -9.04 -7.60
CA GLN A 658 8.26 -7.66 -7.56
C GLN A 658 8.32 -7.02 -8.97
N VAL A 659 8.69 -7.77 -10.00
CA VAL A 659 8.64 -7.34 -11.41
C VAL A 659 7.19 -7.08 -11.85
N VAL A 660 6.25 -7.95 -11.48
CA VAL A 660 4.81 -7.79 -11.78
C VAL A 660 4.23 -6.55 -11.08
N LEU A 661 4.63 -6.28 -9.84
CA LEU A 661 4.28 -5.04 -9.14
C LEU A 661 4.83 -3.81 -9.87
N ALA A 662 6.08 -3.85 -10.34
CA ALA A 662 6.66 -2.79 -11.16
C ALA A 662 5.87 -2.56 -12.46
N GLY A 663 5.49 -3.61 -13.18
CA GLY A 663 4.73 -3.48 -14.43
C GLY A 663 3.27 -3.02 -14.26
N ALA A 664 2.64 -3.39 -13.15
CA ALA A 664 1.27 -2.98 -12.83
C ALA A 664 1.17 -1.50 -12.46
N PHE A 665 2.19 -0.98 -11.76
CA PHE A 665 2.21 0.38 -11.23
C PHE A 665 3.10 1.34 -12.02
N TYR A 666 3.64 0.96 -13.17
CA TYR A 666 4.26 1.91 -14.11
C TYR A 666 3.29 3.08 -14.41
N PRO A 667 3.71 4.37 -14.39
CA PRO A 667 5.06 4.89 -14.17
C PRO A 667 5.33 5.42 -12.73
N ASN A 668 4.72 4.84 -11.68
CA ASN A 668 4.90 5.24 -10.27
C ASN A 668 6.27 4.81 -9.70
N TYR A 669 7.34 5.22 -10.39
CA TYR A 669 8.72 4.81 -10.18
C TYR A 669 9.52 5.94 -9.51
N PHE A 670 10.31 5.55 -8.52
CA PHE A 670 11.10 6.47 -7.72
C PHE A 670 12.50 5.91 -7.47
N THR A 671 13.49 6.79 -7.45
CA THR A 671 14.89 6.45 -7.17
C THR A 671 15.40 7.21 -5.96
N PHE A 672 16.57 6.80 -5.46
CA PHE A 672 17.20 7.40 -4.29
C PHE A 672 18.44 8.19 -4.70
N GLY A 673 18.67 9.33 -4.04
CA GLY A 673 19.98 9.97 -4.05
C GLY A 673 20.99 9.11 -3.28
N GLN A 674 22.25 9.11 -3.70
CA GLN A 674 23.33 8.51 -2.91
C GLN A 674 23.56 9.31 -1.62
N PRO A 675 23.86 8.66 -0.49
CA PRO A 675 24.31 9.35 0.72
C PRO A 675 25.76 9.83 0.51
N ASP A 676 26.07 11.02 1.03
CA ASP A 676 27.43 11.54 1.05
C ASP A 676 28.19 10.91 2.23
N GLU A 677 29.14 10.02 1.94
CA GLU A 677 29.90 9.28 2.96
C GLU A 677 30.78 10.21 3.82
N GLU A 678 31.36 11.27 3.25
CA GLU A 678 32.18 12.24 4.00
C GLU A 678 31.32 12.99 5.02
N ILE A 679 30.16 13.48 4.59
CA ILE A 679 29.19 14.14 5.49
C ILE A 679 28.69 13.16 6.55
N ALA A 680 28.44 11.89 6.19
CA ALA A 680 27.96 10.88 7.13
C ALA A 680 28.98 10.57 8.25
N THR A 681 30.24 10.31 7.91
CA THR A 681 31.32 10.08 8.89
C THR A 681 31.49 11.31 9.79
N ARG A 682 31.32 12.52 9.26
CA ARG A 682 31.39 13.78 10.01
C ARG A 682 30.19 14.01 10.93
N GLU A 683 28.96 13.70 10.50
CA GLU A 683 27.75 13.85 11.32
C GLU A 683 27.74 12.89 12.52
N LEU A 684 28.22 11.65 12.34
CA LEU A 684 28.31 10.62 13.37
C LEU A 684 29.65 10.61 14.14
N ALA A 685 30.55 11.54 13.85
CA ALA A 685 31.86 11.67 14.50
C ALA A 685 32.70 10.36 14.48
N GLY A 686 32.69 9.65 13.34
CA GLY A 686 33.44 8.40 13.16
C GLY A 686 32.82 7.17 13.85
N LYS A 687 31.53 7.21 14.20
CA LYS A 687 30.76 6.05 14.65
C LYS A 687 30.07 5.35 13.48
N ASP A 688 30.04 4.02 13.52
CA ASP A 688 29.38 3.18 12.51
C ASP A 688 27.90 3.57 12.29
N PRO A 689 27.53 4.04 11.08
CA PRO A 689 26.14 4.39 10.75
C PRO A 689 25.18 3.20 10.77
N LYS A 690 25.67 1.95 10.68
CA LYS A 690 24.83 0.75 10.66
C LYS A 690 24.38 0.31 12.05
N THR A 691 25.05 0.80 13.10
CA THR A 691 24.73 0.53 14.52
C THR A 691 24.34 1.77 15.34
N THR A 692 24.54 2.98 14.82
CA THR A 692 24.43 4.24 15.59
C THR A 692 23.32 5.18 15.08
N ILE A 693 22.68 5.90 15.99
CA ILE A 693 21.78 7.04 15.71
C ILE A 693 22.26 8.31 16.41
N VAL A 694 21.89 9.48 15.89
CA VAL A 694 22.15 10.77 16.55
C VAL A 694 20.87 11.46 17.02
N LEU A 695 20.93 11.98 18.24
CA LEU A 695 19.94 12.88 18.83
C LEU A 695 20.50 14.29 18.91
N LYS A 696 19.65 15.29 18.65
CA LYS A 696 19.96 16.72 18.72
C LYS A 696 19.10 17.36 19.82
N HIS A 697 19.50 18.54 20.31
CA HIS A 697 18.86 19.25 21.44
C HIS A 697 18.93 18.50 22.79
N ILE A 698 20.05 17.81 23.04
CA ILE A 698 20.35 17.26 24.37
C ILE A 698 20.55 18.42 25.37
N PRO A 699 19.96 18.35 26.57
CA PRO A 699 20.12 19.38 27.61
C PRO A 699 21.55 19.40 28.20
N PRO A 700 21.96 20.51 28.84
CA PRO A 700 23.17 20.55 29.65
C PRO A 700 23.22 19.42 30.70
N TYR A 701 24.42 18.93 31.00
CA TYR A 701 24.62 17.73 31.85
C TYR A 701 23.86 16.48 31.37
N GLY A 702 23.64 16.35 30.05
CA GLY A 702 22.83 15.29 29.43
C GLY A 702 23.18 13.85 29.86
N PHE A 703 24.44 13.60 30.23
CA PHE A 703 24.91 12.30 30.73
C PHE A 703 24.21 11.83 32.02
N LEU A 704 23.67 12.73 32.84
CA LEU A 704 22.88 12.36 34.03
C LEU A 704 21.57 11.65 33.66
N TYR A 705 21.01 11.95 32.49
CA TYR A 705 19.73 11.41 32.01
C TYR A 705 19.89 10.15 31.16
N HIS A 706 21.07 9.52 31.15
CA HIS A 706 21.39 8.35 30.34
C HIS A 706 20.41 7.17 30.55
N GLN A 707 19.90 6.97 31.76
CA GLN A 707 18.89 5.93 32.05
C GLN A 707 17.52 6.23 31.43
N GLN A 708 17.11 7.50 31.39
CA GLN A 708 15.87 7.90 30.71
C GLN A 708 16.00 7.67 29.20
N LEU A 709 17.13 8.08 28.61
CA LEU A 709 17.45 7.83 27.19
C LEU A 709 17.47 6.31 26.88
N GLN A 710 18.12 5.49 27.70
CA GLN A 710 18.12 4.03 27.54
C GLN A 710 16.69 3.44 27.58
N SER A 711 15.82 3.98 28.44
CA SER A 711 14.43 3.56 28.54
C SER A 711 13.62 3.90 27.27
N LEU A 712 13.84 5.08 26.68
CA LEU A 712 13.16 5.50 25.44
C LEU A 712 13.46 4.55 24.26
N PHE A 713 14.71 4.08 24.13
CA PHE A 713 15.10 3.19 23.02
C PHE A 713 14.98 1.69 23.34
N ARG A 714 14.54 1.31 24.55
CA ARG A 714 14.38 -0.10 24.96
C ARG A 714 13.46 -0.90 24.02
N GLN A 715 12.47 -0.27 23.41
CA GLN A 715 11.58 -0.92 22.45
C GLN A 715 12.25 -1.16 21.08
N CYS A 716 13.30 -0.41 20.73
CA CYS A 716 14.02 -0.53 19.46
C CYS A 716 15.03 -1.68 19.49
N GLY A 717 15.83 -1.76 20.57
CA GLY A 717 16.83 -2.81 20.79
C GLY A 717 17.65 -2.56 22.05
N GLN A 718 18.64 -3.42 22.32
CA GLN A 718 19.56 -3.23 23.44
C GLN A 718 20.55 -2.10 23.12
N VAL A 719 20.60 -1.08 23.96
CA VAL A 719 21.58 0.02 23.86
C VAL A 719 22.91 -0.44 24.45
N LYS A 720 23.98 -0.35 23.65
CA LYS A 720 25.36 -0.69 24.01
C LYS A 720 26.04 0.48 24.73
N SER A 721 26.06 1.65 24.08
CA SER A 721 26.65 2.87 24.65
C SER A 721 25.91 4.13 24.23
N ILE A 722 26.06 5.20 25.01
CA ILE A 722 25.64 6.56 24.64
C ILE A 722 26.82 7.51 24.79
N VAL A 723 27.24 8.16 23.70
CA VAL A 723 28.31 9.16 23.69
C VAL A 723 27.70 10.55 23.58
N PHE A 724 27.95 11.39 24.58
CA PHE A 724 27.58 12.81 24.60
C PHE A 724 28.75 13.63 24.04
N ASP A 725 28.49 14.51 23.06
CA ASP A 725 29.55 15.20 22.30
C ASP A 725 29.91 16.61 22.81
N GLY A 726 29.16 17.10 23.80
CA GLY A 726 29.29 18.44 24.38
C GLY A 726 28.62 19.57 23.58
N ALA A 727 28.15 19.31 22.35
CA ALA A 727 27.53 20.27 21.45
C ALA A 727 26.02 20.00 21.28
N ASN A 728 25.33 19.71 22.40
CA ASN A 728 23.91 19.35 22.45
C ASN A 728 23.52 18.13 21.60
N ARG A 729 24.46 17.21 21.30
CA ARG A 729 24.18 15.93 20.63
C ARG A 729 24.53 14.73 21.51
N ALA A 730 23.81 13.63 21.27
CA ALA A 730 24.15 12.32 21.80
C ALA A 730 24.07 11.27 20.69
N PHE A 731 25.06 10.40 20.64
CA PHE A 731 25.12 9.24 19.76
C PHE A 731 24.70 8.01 20.55
N VAL A 732 23.68 7.29 20.11
CA VAL A 732 23.21 6.04 20.74
C VAL A 732 23.63 4.88 19.86
N GLU A 733 24.50 4.03 20.38
CA GLU A 733 25.02 2.83 19.71
C GLU A 733 24.26 1.61 20.23
N PHE A 734 23.72 0.79 19.35
CA PHE A 734 22.99 -0.44 19.70
C PHE A 734 23.92 -1.66 19.71
N SER A 735 23.58 -2.65 20.54
CA SER A 735 24.25 -3.96 20.51
C SER A 735 23.89 -4.70 19.21
N ARG A 736 24.91 -5.22 18.52
CA ARG A 736 24.78 -6.11 17.36
C ARG A 736 24.82 -7.56 17.83
N ASN A 737 23.93 -8.42 17.32
CA ASN A 737 24.15 -9.87 17.44
C ASN A 737 25.19 -10.27 16.37
N PRO A 738 26.33 -10.89 16.72
CA PRO A 738 27.37 -11.24 15.75
C PRO A 738 26.95 -12.32 14.74
N THR A 739 25.87 -13.07 15.01
CA THR A 739 25.27 -13.99 14.01
C THR A 739 24.39 -13.26 12.98
N GLU A 740 24.03 -11.98 13.22
CA GLU A 740 23.28 -11.18 12.26
C GLU A 740 24.18 -10.68 11.12
N ARG A 741 23.72 -10.97 9.89
CA ARG A 741 24.34 -10.53 8.62
C ARG A 741 24.55 -9.00 8.62
N PHE A 742 25.66 -8.54 8.02
CA PHE A 742 26.03 -7.12 7.91
C PHE A 742 24.98 -6.26 7.16
N LYS A 743 23.92 -5.87 7.85
CA LYS A 743 22.89 -4.92 7.42
C LYS A 743 22.75 -3.86 8.52
N THR A 744 22.12 -2.73 8.20
CA THR A 744 21.76 -1.75 9.23
C THR A 744 20.89 -2.42 10.30
N LEU A 745 21.24 -2.25 11.59
CA LEU A 745 20.56 -2.96 12.66
C LEU A 745 19.05 -2.65 12.67
N PRO A 746 18.18 -3.64 12.90
CA PRO A 746 16.75 -3.42 13.08
C PRO A 746 16.45 -2.37 14.18
N ALA A 747 17.31 -2.27 15.20
CA ALA A 747 17.20 -1.26 16.25
C ALA A 747 17.38 0.18 15.74
N VAL A 748 18.36 0.43 14.85
CA VAL A 748 18.57 1.74 14.19
C VAL A 748 17.35 2.10 13.35
N TYR A 749 16.86 1.15 12.55
CA TYR A 749 15.64 1.33 11.76
C TYR A 749 14.44 1.71 12.62
N MET A 750 14.17 0.95 13.69
CA MET A 750 13.04 1.19 14.60
C MET A 750 13.18 2.52 15.35
N ALA A 751 14.40 2.96 15.66
CA ALA A 751 14.62 4.24 16.31
C ALA A 751 14.28 5.41 15.39
N ILE A 752 14.78 5.46 14.14
CA ILE A 752 14.38 6.51 13.17
C ILE A 752 12.86 6.48 12.95
N LYS A 753 12.27 5.28 12.94
CA LYS A 753 10.83 5.10 12.82
C LYS A 753 10.02 5.80 13.91
N MET A 754 10.55 5.92 15.14
CA MET A 754 9.92 6.70 16.23
C MET A 754 9.74 8.18 15.84
N SER A 755 10.74 8.77 15.20
CA SER A 755 10.71 10.18 14.77
C SER A 755 9.61 10.42 13.74
N GLN A 756 9.54 9.56 12.71
CA GLN A 756 8.50 9.64 11.69
C GLN A 756 7.09 9.43 12.28
N LEU A 757 6.93 8.51 13.23
CA LEU A 757 5.67 8.28 13.94
C LEU A 757 5.29 9.42 14.91
N LYS A 758 6.16 10.44 15.08
CA LYS A 758 5.99 11.54 16.05
C LYS A 758 5.83 11.03 17.49
N VAL A 759 6.56 9.98 17.86
CA VAL A 759 6.66 9.55 19.25
C VAL A 759 7.35 10.67 20.05
N SER A 760 6.76 11.11 21.15
CA SER A 760 7.35 12.19 21.94
C SER A 760 8.62 11.71 22.65
N LEU A 761 9.74 12.39 22.38
CA LEU A 761 11.02 12.16 23.02
C LEU A 761 11.25 13.25 24.07
N GLU A 762 10.60 13.08 25.23
CA GLU A 762 10.70 13.99 26.37
C GLU A 762 11.62 13.42 27.45
N LEU A 763 12.53 14.25 27.96
CA LEU A 763 13.27 13.99 29.20
C LEU A 763 12.73 14.86 30.33
N SER A 764 12.58 14.28 31.52
CA SER A 764 12.31 15.03 32.75
C SER A 764 13.64 15.50 33.35
N VAL A 765 13.88 16.80 33.33
CA VAL A 765 15.18 17.42 33.61
C VAL A 765 15.11 18.50 34.68
N HIS A 766 16.27 18.76 35.29
CA HIS A 766 16.50 19.91 36.17
C HIS A 766 17.07 21.06 35.33
N SER A 767 16.85 22.30 35.77
CA SER A 767 17.60 23.43 35.22
C SER A 767 19.10 23.29 35.53
N ALA A 768 19.96 23.88 34.69
CA ALA A 768 21.42 23.84 34.93
C ALA A 768 21.76 24.55 36.25
N GLU A 769 21.00 25.60 36.57
CA GLU A 769 21.10 26.42 37.75
C GLU A 769 20.71 25.62 39.02
N GLU A 770 19.72 24.73 38.96
CA GLU A 770 19.39 23.80 40.06
C GLU A 770 20.50 22.78 40.33
N ILE A 771 21.15 22.27 39.27
CA ILE A 771 22.24 21.29 39.38
C ILE A 771 23.47 21.96 39.99
N GLU A 772 23.84 23.15 39.48
CA GLU A 772 24.99 23.92 39.96
C GLU A 772 24.78 24.47 41.38
N ALA A 773 23.57 24.90 41.76
CA ALA A 773 23.29 25.43 43.09
C ALA A 773 23.27 24.36 44.21
N LYS A 774 23.02 23.09 43.89
CA LYS A 774 22.89 22.00 44.87
C LYS A 774 24.20 21.23 45.11
N VAL A 775 25.23 21.45 44.30
CA VAL A 775 26.53 20.78 44.43
C VAL A 775 27.57 21.80 44.89
N GLN A 776 28.06 21.64 46.13
CA GLN A 776 29.00 22.58 46.75
C GLN A 776 30.39 22.53 46.08
N GLY A 777 30.58 23.32 45.03
CA GLY A 777 31.88 23.55 44.40
C GLY A 777 31.76 24.05 42.95
N GLY A 778 32.15 25.31 42.70
CA GLY A 778 32.03 25.97 41.40
C GLY A 778 32.78 25.30 40.22
N ALA A 779 33.58 24.27 40.48
CA ALA A 779 34.23 23.45 39.46
C ALA A 779 33.25 22.63 38.60
N VAL A 780 32.03 22.37 39.09
CA VAL A 780 31.00 21.58 38.38
C VAL A 780 30.54 22.24 37.08
N SER A 781 30.57 23.58 37.01
CA SER A 781 30.25 24.36 35.79
C SER A 781 31.06 23.94 34.56
N LYS A 782 32.29 23.42 34.77
CA LYS A 782 33.16 22.89 33.70
C LYS A 782 32.56 21.65 33.02
N LEU A 783 31.72 20.88 33.71
CA LEU A 783 31.10 19.65 33.19
C LEU A 783 29.81 19.86 32.38
N ARG A 784 29.30 21.10 32.30
CA ARG A 784 28.01 21.44 31.66
C ARG A 784 27.87 20.88 30.24
N ASN A 785 28.97 20.91 29.48
CA ASN A 785 29.09 20.51 28.08
C ASN A 785 30.25 19.52 27.84
N THR A 786 30.64 18.70 28.82
CA THR A 786 31.76 17.76 28.68
C THR A 786 31.38 16.54 27.82
N ARG A 787 32.37 16.02 27.08
CA ARG A 787 32.23 14.77 26.32
C ARG A 787 32.29 13.57 27.25
N VAL A 788 31.20 12.81 27.33
CA VAL A 788 31.07 11.65 28.24
C VAL A 788 30.61 10.43 27.45
N ASN A 789 31.27 9.29 27.64
CA ASN A 789 30.81 8.00 27.16
C ASN A 789 30.16 7.22 28.31
N VAL A 790 28.93 6.75 28.08
CA VAL A 790 28.20 5.85 28.97
C VAL A 790 28.18 4.48 28.31
N ASP A 791 28.94 3.52 28.83
CA ASP A 791 28.97 2.13 28.37
C ASP A 791 28.08 1.27 29.29
N PHE A 792 26.96 0.77 28.78
CA PHE A 792 25.99 0.01 29.57
C PHE A 792 26.40 -1.45 29.77
N GLN A 793 27.30 -1.99 28.92
CA GLN A 793 27.84 -3.34 29.09
C GLN A 793 28.88 -3.35 30.21
N LYS A 794 29.83 -2.41 30.17
CA LYS A 794 30.90 -2.25 31.18
C LYS A 794 30.44 -1.53 32.44
N LYS A 795 29.25 -0.93 32.41
CA LYS A 795 28.67 -0.09 33.48
C LYS A 795 29.57 1.08 33.87
N THR A 796 30.26 1.67 32.89
CA THR A 796 31.17 2.80 33.11
C THR A 796 30.60 4.10 32.54
N VAL A 797 30.87 5.21 33.23
CA VAL A 797 30.58 6.56 32.77
C VAL A 797 31.87 7.35 32.86
N ASP A 798 32.53 7.53 31.73
CA ASP A 798 33.89 8.07 31.63
C ASP A 798 33.92 9.30 30.71
N PRO A 799 34.74 10.33 31.00
CA PRO A 799 34.99 11.39 30.03
C PRO A 799 35.66 10.77 28.79
N VAL A 800 35.22 11.18 27.59
CA VAL A 800 35.72 10.61 26.33
C VAL A 800 37.21 10.92 26.21
N GLN A 801 38.06 9.94 26.46
CA GLN A 801 39.47 9.99 26.08
C GLN A 801 39.54 10.05 24.55
N VAL A 802 40.47 10.86 24.02
CA VAL A 802 40.80 10.79 22.59
C VAL A 802 41.75 9.61 22.42
N SER A 803 41.19 8.41 22.50
CA SER A 803 41.93 7.15 22.45
C SER A 803 42.34 6.85 21.01
N PHE A 804 43.37 7.54 20.52
CA PHE A 804 44.00 7.27 19.22
C PHE A 804 44.73 5.91 19.14
N ASN A 805 44.59 5.04 20.15
CA ASN A 805 45.21 3.71 20.22
C ASN A 805 44.80 2.75 19.08
N MET A 806 43.75 3.05 18.32
CA MET A 806 43.41 2.31 17.09
C MET A 806 44.28 2.72 15.88
N VAL A 807 44.74 3.98 15.82
CA VAL A 807 45.52 4.51 14.69
C VAL A 807 47.02 4.14 14.81
N ASP A 808 47.56 4.06 16.03
CA ASP A 808 48.92 3.53 16.23
C ASP A 808 49.02 2.01 15.99
N GLN A 809 47.90 1.27 16.03
CA GLN A 809 47.86 -0.14 15.61
C GLN A 809 47.61 -0.32 14.11
N SER A 810 46.73 0.48 13.48
CA SER A 810 46.41 0.34 12.05
C SER A 810 47.63 0.56 11.14
N ARG A 811 48.56 1.45 11.52
CA ARG A 811 49.82 1.74 10.81
C ARG A 811 50.76 0.54 10.60
N THR A 812 50.52 -0.58 11.28
CA THR A 812 51.38 -1.78 11.21
C THR A 812 50.70 -2.97 10.51
N ILE A 813 49.48 -2.79 9.99
CA ILE A 813 48.59 -3.90 9.59
C ILE A 813 48.33 -3.97 8.07
N THR A 814 48.54 -2.87 7.34
CA THR A 814 48.53 -2.85 5.87
C THR A 814 49.56 -3.81 5.28
N ASP A 815 49.16 -4.56 4.24
CA ASP A 815 49.95 -5.59 3.56
C ASP A 815 50.41 -6.81 4.40
N LEU A 816 49.90 -7.00 5.63
CA LEU A 816 50.19 -8.22 6.39
C LEU A 816 49.58 -9.47 5.75
N LEU A 817 50.39 -10.51 5.58
CA LEU A 817 49.96 -11.86 5.23
C LEU A 817 49.78 -12.70 6.50
N LEU A 818 48.57 -13.20 6.70
CA LEU A 818 48.14 -13.98 7.86
C LEU A 818 47.73 -15.38 7.43
N THR A 819 48.19 -16.39 8.16
CA THR A 819 47.67 -17.76 8.07
C THR A 819 46.48 -17.86 9.01
N VAL A 820 45.28 -18.15 8.49
CA VAL A 820 44.01 -18.10 9.23
C VAL A 820 43.25 -19.41 9.11
N GLU A 821 42.82 -19.98 10.23
CA GLU A 821 41.87 -21.10 10.24
C GLU A 821 40.45 -20.56 10.44
N VAL A 822 39.54 -20.89 9.51
CA VAL A 822 38.16 -20.41 9.52
C VAL A 822 37.31 -21.25 10.47
N THR A 823 36.67 -20.59 11.44
CA THR A 823 35.86 -21.22 12.47
C THR A 823 34.38 -21.21 12.14
N GLU A 824 33.88 -20.08 11.64
CA GLU A 824 32.46 -19.87 11.36
C GLU A 824 32.29 -18.98 10.13
N VAL A 825 31.42 -19.40 9.21
CA VAL A 825 31.06 -18.65 8.00
C VAL A 825 29.73 -17.95 8.24
N VAL A 826 29.72 -16.62 8.23
CA VAL A 826 28.52 -15.82 8.47
C VAL A 826 27.75 -15.57 7.16
N GLU A 827 28.45 -15.13 6.11
CA GLU A 827 27.94 -15.13 4.73
C GLU A 827 29.10 -15.28 3.73
N VAL A 828 28.81 -15.36 2.42
CA VAL A 828 29.86 -15.45 1.40
C VAL A 828 30.77 -14.22 1.49
N GLY A 829 32.05 -14.46 1.73
CA GLY A 829 33.04 -13.41 1.95
C GLY A 829 33.09 -12.80 3.35
N HIS A 830 32.33 -13.31 4.32
CA HIS A 830 32.39 -12.88 5.72
C HIS A 830 32.48 -14.08 6.67
N PHE A 831 33.56 -14.15 7.44
CA PHE A 831 33.85 -15.27 8.32
C PHE A 831 34.66 -14.85 9.56
N TRP A 832 34.58 -15.66 10.59
CA TRP A 832 35.45 -15.60 11.77
C TRP A 832 36.59 -16.59 11.62
N GLY A 833 37.77 -16.24 12.15
CA GLY A 833 38.91 -17.16 12.16
C GLY A 833 40.00 -16.79 13.18
N TYR A 834 40.85 -17.77 13.50
CA TYR A 834 42.02 -17.57 14.35
C TYR A 834 43.30 -17.53 13.52
N ARG A 835 44.28 -16.72 13.94
CA ARG A 835 45.63 -16.74 13.35
C ARG A 835 46.39 -17.99 13.80
N THR A 836 46.79 -18.81 12.85
CA THR A 836 47.49 -20.09 13.06
C THR A 836 49.01 -19.92 13.00
N ASP A 837 49.56 -19.32 14.06
CA ASP A 837 50.99 -19.40 14.36
C ASP A 837 51.25 -20.71 15.14
N GLU A 838 52.29 -21.49 14.81
CA GLU A 838 52.55 -22.80 15.44
C GLU A 838 52.54 -22.76 16.99
N LYS A 839 53.08 -21.68 17.58
CA LYS A 839 53.14 -21.48 19.04
C LYS A 839 51.79 -21.24 19.70
N ASN A 840 50.79 -20.70 18.99
CA ASN A 840 49.46 -20.45 19.54
C ASN A 840 48.66 -21.76 19.65
N TRP A 841 48.80 -22.66 18.67
CA TRP A 841 48.00 -23.89 18.58
C TRP A 841 48.27 -24.88 19.72
N GLU A 842 49.54 -25.08 20.08
CA GLU A 842 49.93 -25.95 21.20
C GLU A 842 49.40 -25.42 22.54
N PHE A 843 49.45 -24.10 22.73
CA PHE A 843 48.96 -23.43 23.94
C PHE A 843 47.44 -23.55 24.11
N LEU A 844 46.68 -23.36 23.02
CA LEU A 844 45.22 -23.50 23.02
C LEU A 844 44.78 -24.94 23.32
N LYS A 845 45.49 -25.95 22.79
CA LYS A 845 45.26 -27.37 23.12
C LYS A 845 45.54 -27.70 24.59
N SER A 846 46.64 -27.19 25.14
CA SER A 846 46.98 -27.39 26.55
C SER A 846 45.89 -26.82 27.46
N LEU A 847 45.44 -25.58 27.19
CA LEU A 847 44.41 -24.92 27.98
C LEU A 847 43.06 -25.65 27.93
N ALA A 848 42.63 -26.08 26.74
CA ALA A 848 41.35 -26.79 26.58
C ALA A 848 41.33 -28.13 27.37
N ALA A 849 42.46 -28.83 27.41
CA ALA A 849 42.62 -30.05 28.21
C ALA A 849 42.63 -29.79 29.73
N GLU A 850 43.09 -28.61 30.16
CA GLU A 850 43.15 -28.22 31.57
C GLU A 850 41.81 -27.70 32.09
N ILE A 851 41.09 -26.89 31.31
CA ILE A 851 39.71 -26.43 31.61
C ILE A 851 38.78 -27.61 31.90
N ASN A 852 38.85 -28.67 31.10
CA ASN A 852 38.01 -29.86 31.23
C ASN A 852 38.42 -30.80 32.39
N ARG A 853 39.44 -30.46 33.17
CA ARG A 853 39.84 -31.18 34.39
C ARG A 853 39.43 -30.47 35.69
N LEU A 854 38.92 -29.24 35.61
CA LEU A 854 38.60 -28.41 36.77
C LEU A 854 37.12 -28.55 37.18
N THR A 855 36.87 -28.59 38.49
CA THR A 855 35.50 -28.55 39.04
C THR A 855 34.93 -27.15 38.91
N LEU A 856 33.87 -26.99 38.11
CA LEU A 856 33.30 -25.67 37.79
C LEU A 856 32.24 -25.22 38.79
N VAL A 857 32.12 -23.89 38.96
CA VAL A 857 31.15 -23.24 39.86
C VAL A 857 30.24 -22.32 39.04
N PRO A 858 28.92 -22.23 39.33
CA PRO A 858 28.01 -21.32 38.64
C PRO A 858 28.45 -19.85 38.72
N LEU A 859 28.11 -19.06 37.69
CA LEU A 859 28.39 -17.63 37.67
C LEU A 859 27.67 -16.90 38.82
N PRO A 860 28.35 -16.02 39.58
CA PRO A 860 27.74 -15.28 40.70
C PRO A 860 26.85 -14.11 40.26
N VAL A 861 26.85 -13.79 38.96
CA VAL A 861 26.06 -12.70 38.35
C VAL A 861 25.44 -13.25 37.06
N HIS A 862 24.23 -12.79 36.72
CA HIS A 862 23.60 -13.14 35.44
C HIS A 862 24.53 -12.83 34.26
N PRO A 863 24.61 -13.73 33.26
CA PRO A 863 25.44 -13.52 32.08
C PRO A 863 25.05 -12.21 31.37
N HIS A 864 26.05 -11.48 30.87
CA HIS A 864 25.85 -10.30 30.02
C HIS A 864 26.65 -10.44 28.72
N PRO A 865 26.26 -9.76 27.63
CA PRO A 865 27.06 -9.70 26.41
C PRO A 865 28.52 -9.29 26.70
N ASP A 866 29.45 -9.89 25.96
CA ASP A 866 30.90 -9.81 26.10
C ASP A 866 31.50 -10.41 27.39
N GLN A 867 30.69 -11.06 28.23
CA GLN A 867 31.19 -11.84 29.36
C GLN A 867 31.79 -13.16 28.87
N VAL A 868 33.04 -13.43 29.24
CA VAL A 868 33.67 -14.75 29.03
C VAL A 868 33.33 -15.65 30.21
N CYS A 869 32.69 -16.79 29.93
CA CYS A 869 32.36 -17.83 30.89
C CYS A 869 32.86 -19.21 30.41
N LEU A 870 32.53 -20.26 31.15
CA LEU A 870 32.64 -21.64 30.69
C LEU A 870 31.24 -22.16 30.40
N ALA A 871 31.02 -22.68 29.20
CA ALA A 871 29.74 -23.22 28.76
C ALA A 871 29.90 -24.67 28.30
N PRO A 872 28.92 -25.55 28.57
CA PRO A 872 28.92 -26.91 28.09
C PRO A 872 28.63 -26.95 26.58
N PHE A 873 29.42 -27.74 25.85
CA PHE A 873 29.17 -28.11 24.47
C PHE A 873 29.06 -29.64 24.42
N ALA A 874 27.98 -30.13 23.82
CA ALA A 874 27.72 -31.55 23.68
C ALA A 874 27.98 -31.96 22.22
N ASP A 875 29.00 -32.78 22.01
CA ASP A 875 29.25 -33.44 20.74
C ASP A 875 29.30 -34.95 20.99
N SER A 876 28.54 -35.71 20.20
CA SER A 876 28.65 -37.18 20.10
C SER A 876 28.73 -37.90 21.48
N ASP A 877 27.68 -37.73 22.28
CA ASP A 877 27.49 -38.30 23.64
C ASP A 877 28.50 -37.87 24.73
N LYS A 878 29.26 -36.77 24.53
CA LYS A 878 30.12 -36.18 25.57
C LYS A 878 29.87 -34.68 25.74
N GLU A 879 29.46 -34.29 26.95
CA GLU A 879 29.54 -32.89 27.38
C GLU A 879 30.98 -32.54 27.73
N SER A 880 31.51 -31.48 27.11
CA SER A 880 32.80 -30.87 27.46
C SER A 880 32.62 -29.38 27.64
N TYR A 881 33.34 -28.78 28.58
CA TYR A 881 33.27 -27.35 28.86
C TYR A 881 34.32 -26.62 28.04
N PHE A 882 33.86 -25.62 27.30
CA PHE A 882 34.72 -24.71 26.55
C PHE A 882 34.56 -23.31 27.14
N ARG A 883 35.58 -22.46 26.97
CA ARG A 883 35.36 -21.03 27.16
C ARG A 883 34.32 -20.57 26.14
N ALA A 884 33.49 -19.63 26.54
CA ALA A 884 32.50 -19.08 25.66
C ALA A 884 32.31 -17.60 25.98
N GLN A 885 32.28 -16.78 24.93
CA GLN A 885 31.88 -15.39 25.06
C GLN A 885 30.37 -15.34 24.89
N VAL A 886 29.68 -14.83 25.90
CA VAL A 886 28.25 -14.52 25.82
C VAL A 886 28.09 -13.44 24.75
N LEU A 887 27.48 -13.78 23.63
CA LEU A 887 27.26 -12.86 22.50
C LEU A 887 26.00 -12.03 22.74
N TYR A 888 24.96 -12.72 23.18
CA TYR A 888 23.63 -12.16 23.36
C TYR A 888 22.88 -12.89 24.48
N VAL A 889 22.01 -12.17 25.19
CA VAL A 889 21.25 -12.72 26.34
C VAL A 889 19.78 -12.37 26.17
N SER A 890 18.93 -13.39 26.09
CA SER A 890 17.51 -13.28 25.82
C SER A 890 16.69 -13.97 26.91
N GLY A 891 16.36 -13.23 27.97
CA GLY A 891 15.64 -13.77 29.12
C GLY A 891 16.50 -14.80 29.87
N ASN A 892 16.12 -16.08 29.79
CA ASN A 892 16.82 -17.17 30.47
C ASN A 892 17.81 -17.93 29.58
N SER A 893 17.91 -17.61 28.29
CA SER A 893 18.91 -18.19 27.38
C SER A 893 20.01 -17.16 27.05
N ALA A 894 21.22 -17.67 26.83
CA ALA A 894 22.35 -16.91 26.32
C ALA A 894 22.88 -17.59 25.06
N GLU A 895 23.02 -16.83 23.98
CA GLU A 895 23.79 -17.25 22.81
C GLU A 895 25.26 -17.02 23.14
N VAL A 896 26.06 -18.08 23.00
CA VAL A 896 27.47 -18.07 23.37
C VAL A 896 28.32 -18.55 22.18
N CYS A 897 29.36 -17.82 21.84
CA CYS A 897 30.38 -18.32 20.90
C CYS A 897 31.36 -19.14 21.73
N PHE A 898 31.42 -20.45 21.48
CA PHE A 898 32.45 -21.30 22.06
C PHE A 898 33.81 -20.88 21.51
N SER A 899 34.59 -20.25 22.37
CA SER A 899 35.87 -19.67 22.05
C SER A 899 36.96 -20.38 22.83
N VAL A 900 38.11 -20.63 22.21
CA VAL A 900 39.33 -20.93 22.97
C VAL A 900 40.00 -19.60 23.40
N CYS A 901 39.22 -18.50 23.49
CA CYS A 901 39.74 -17.18 23.78
C CYS A 901 40.24 -17.08 25.23
N LEU A 902 41.47 -16.61 25.37
CA LEU A 902 42.07 -16.26 26.64
C LEU A 902 41.90 -14.77 26.94
N ALA A 903 41.81 -14.45 28.23
CA ALA A 903 42.32 -13.19 28.74
C ALA A 903 43.87 -13.26 28.71
N LEU A 904 44.45 -12.98 27.54
CA LEU A 904 45.88 -12.86 27.25
C LEU A 904 46.08 -11.72 26.21
N PRO A 905 47.33 -11.35 25.86
CA PRO A 905 47.60 -10.25 24.93
C PRO A 905 46.85 -10.35 23.60
N SER A 906 46.69 -9.21 22.92
CA SER A 906 45.86 -8.96 21.72
C SER A 906 46.11 -9.83 20.48
N ALA A 907 46.98 -10.84 20.55
CA ALA A 907 47.35 -11.73 19.45
C ALA A 907 46.59 -13.08 19.42
N LEU A 908 45.56 -13.26 20.27
CA LEU A 908 44.92 -14.57 20.54
C LEU A 908 43.38 -14.58 20.45
N GLN A 909 42.75 -13.53 19.93
CA GLN A 909 41.28 -13.49 19.73
C GLN A 909 40.89 -13.97 18.33
N ALA A 910 39.66 -14.49 18.18
CA ALA A 910 39.05 -14.68 16.86
C ALA A 910 38.83 -13.31 16.21
N LEU A 911 39.21 -13.17 14.94
CA LEU A 911 39.11 -11.94 14.18
C LEU A 911 37.95 -12.04 13.18
N GLU A 912 37.20 -10.95 13.01
CA GLU A 912 36.13 -10.82 12.00
C GLU A 912 36.77 -10.43 10.66
N PHE A 913 36.64 -11.27 9.64
CA PHE A 913 37.26 -11.08 8.32
C PHE A 913 36.22 -10.86 7.22
N LYS A 914 36.44 -9.85 6.37
CA LYS A 914 35.61 -9.55 5.21
C LYS A 914 36.43 -9.46 3.92
N ILE A 915 36.11 -10.32 2.95
CA ILE A 915 36.72 -10.29 1.62
C ILE A 915 36.27 -9.03 0.87
N CYS A 916 37.23 -8.22 0.43
CA CYS A 916 37.00 -6.96 -0.27
C CYS A 916 36.83 -7.14 -1.78
N LYS A 917 36.56 -6.04 -2.51
CA LYS A 917 36.53 -5.97 -3.98
C LYS A 917 35.58 -6.96 -4.68
N MET A 918 34.51 -7.39 -4.02
CA MET A 918 33.48 -8.22 -4.63
C MET A 918 32.08 -7.93 -4.07
N ARG A 919 31.08 -8.14 -4.91
CA ARG A 919 29.64 -8.12 -4.57
C ARG A 919 28.95 -9.38 -5.12
N PRO A 920 27.71 -9.71 -4.71
CA PRO A 920 26.97 -10.78 -5.34
C PRO A 920 26.60 -10.45 -6.79
N SER A 921 26.57 -11.45 -7.67
CA SER A 921 26.14 -11.25 -9.05
C SER A 921 24.62 -11.03 -9.17
N ALA A 922 24.16 -10.43 -10.27
CA ALA A 922 22.72 -10.28 -10.56
C ALA A 922 21.94 -11.60 -10.42
N ARG A 923 22.50 -12.72 -10.91
CA ARG A 923 21.92 -14.08 -10.80
C ARG A 923 21.80 -14.55 -9.34
N CYS A 924 22.74 -14.14 -8.49
CA CYS A 924 22.72 -14.36 -7.04
C CYS A 924 21.56 -13.62 -6.36
N LEU A 925 21.38 -12.34 -6.71
CA LEU A 925 20.36 -11.43 -6.17
C LEU A 925 18.91 -11.78 -6.57
N VAL A 926 18.73 -12.47 -7.69
CA VAL A 926 17.43 -13.05 -8.10
C VAL A 926 17.07 -14.30 -7.28
N CYS A 927 18.09 -15.05 -6.84
CA CYS A 927 17.92 -16.35 -6.14
C CYS A 927 18.08 -16.26 -4.61
N GLY A 928 18.35 -15.06 -4.06
CA GLY A 928 18.56 -14.81 -2.64
C GLY A 928 18.71 -13.31 -2.34
N GLU A 929 18.68 -12.92 -1.06
CA GLU A 929 18.71 -11.50 -0.66
C GLU A 929 20.05 -10.78 -0.89
N ARG A 930 21.13 -11.56 -0.93
CA ARG A 930 22.49 -11.14 -1.25
C ARG A 930 23.13 -12.27 -2.04
N TRP A 931 23.34 -13.39 -1.35
CA TRP A 931 23.95 -14.59 -1.91
C TRP A 931 22.91 -15.71 -2.04
N SER A 932 23.01 -16.49 -3.11
CA SER A 932 22.21 -17.70 -3.31
C SER A 932 22.67 -18.84 -2.39
N SER A 933 21.82 -19.87 -2.25
CA SER A 933 22.18 -21.12 -1.57
C SER A 933 23.41 -21.76 -2.23
N GLY A 934 23.47 -21.81 -3.57
CA GLY A 934 24.61 -22.31 -4.31
C GLY A 934 25.91 -21.53 -4.03
N ALA A 935 25.86 -20.19 -3.99
CA ALA A 935 27.03 -19.38 -3.65
C ALA A 935 27.52 -19.64 -2.22
N SER A 936 26.58 -19.76 -1.28
CA SER A 936 26.86 -20.03 0.14
C SER A 936 27.50 -21.41 0.34
N GLN A 937 26.90 -22.44 -0.24
CA GLN A 937 27.45 -23.81 -0.23
C GLN A 937 28.83 -23.86 -0.89
N ARG A 938 29.02 -23.17 -2.01
CA ARG A 938 30.30 -23.11 -2.71
C ARG A 938 31.37 -22.44 -1.85
N PHE A 939 31.09 -21.29 -1.26
CA PHE A 939 32.03 -20.60 -0.36
C PHE A 939 32.39 -21.47 0.84
N SER A 940 31.41 -22.04 1.55
CA SER A 940 31.65 -22.95 2.66
C SER A 940 32.48 -24.18 2.26
N SER A 941 32.34 -24.71 1.04
CA SER A 941 33.17 -25.80 0.52
C SER A 941 34.63 -25.40 0.22
N LEU A 942 34.90 -24.10 0.01
CA LEU A 942 36.23 -23.57 -0.23
C LEU A 942 36.96 -23.25 1.08
N VAL A 943 36.25 -22.73 2.10
CA VAL A 943 36.86 -22.26 3.35
C VAL A 943 36.70 -23.21 4.55
N GLY A 944 35.69 -24.07 4.56
CA GLY A 944 35.36 -24.92 5.69
C GLY A 944 36.43 -25.97 6.00
N GLY A 945 36.97 -25.96 7.22
CA GLY A 945 38.00 -26.90 7.66
C GLY A 945 39.34 -26.77 6.94
N ARG A 946 39.64 -25.59 6.37
CA ARG A 946 40.89 -25.30 5.67
C ARG A 946 41.56 -24.05 6.20
N THR A 947 42.88 -24.09 6.24
CA THR A 947 43.71 -22.91 6.49
C THR A 947 43.76 -22.04 5.23
N LEU A 948 43.43 -20.77 5.38
CA LEU A 948 43.52 -19.76 4.32
C LEU A 948 44.76 -18.90 4.52
N LEU A 949 45.35 -18.47 3.40
CA LEU A 949 46.33 -17.39 3.39
C LEU A 949 45.58 -16.09 3.12
N VAL A 950 45.64 -15.14 4.05
CA VAL A 950 44.80 -13.94 4.07
C VAL A 950 45.68 -12.70 4.01
N LYS A 951 45.48 -11.84 3.02
CA LYS A 951 46.19 -10.55 2.90
C LYS A 951 45.31 -9.43 3.43
N VAL A 952 45.81 -8.65 4.40
CA VAL A 952 45.06 -7.54 5.01
C VAL A 952 45.27 -6.24 4.25
N PHE A 953 44.18 -5.54 3.94
CA PHE A 953 44.18 -4.19 3.35
C PHE A 953 43.91 -3.12 4.40
N SER A 954 42.86 -3.27 5.23
CA SER A 954 42.48 -2.26 6.21
C SER A 954 41.74 -2.87 7.41
N MET A 955 41.53 -2.04 8.44
CA MET A 955 40.70 -2.36 9.60
C MET A 955 39.64 -1.27 9.76
N VAL A 956 38.36 -1.64 9.67
CA VAL A 956 37.23 -0.72 9.76
C VAL A 956 36.27 -1.25 10.82
N HIS A 957 35.96 -0.46 11.85
CA HIS A 957 35.03 -0.83 12.93
C HIS A 957 35.32 -2.21 13.57
N SER A 958 36.60 -2.53 13.79
CA SER A 958 37.13 -3.82 14.28
C SER A 958 37.00 -5.03 13.33
N VAL A 959 36.59 -4.81 12.07
CA VAL A 959 36.55 -5.83 11.02
C VAL A 959 37.81 -5.72 10.15
N LEU A 960 38.47 -6.84 9.88
CA LEU A 960 39.61 -6.90 8.96
C LEU A 960 39.14 -7.07 7.52
N HIS A 961 39.53 -6.14 6.68
CA HIS A 961 39.21 -6.08 5.26
C HIS A 961 40.36 -6.73 4.46
N VAL A 962 40.08 -7.82 3.73
CA VAL A 962 41.10 -8.75 3.25
C VAL A 962 40.92 -9.28 1.81
N ASP A 963 41.96 -9.91 1.27
CA ASP A 963 41.89 -10.94 0.22
C ASP A 963 42.18 -12.32 0.83
N ALA A 964 41.62 -13.38 0.24
CA ALA A 964 41.78 -14.75 0.76
C ALA A 964 42.20 -15.70 -0.36
N TYR A 965 43.25 -16.49 -0.10
CA TYR A 965 43.85 -17.43 -1.02
C TYR A 965 43.89 -18.84 -0.43
N LEU A 966 43.68 -19.83 -1.29
CA LEU A 966 43.84 -21.24 -0.95
C LEU A 966 45.32 -21.65 -1.12
N PRO A 967 45.92 -22.33 -0.12
CA PRO A 967 47.26 -22.88 -0.28
C PRO A 967 47.24 -24.05 -1.28
N SER A 968 48.00 -23.90 -2.38
CA SER A 968 48.25 -24.94 -3.38
C SER A 968 49.68 -25.44 -3.23
N GLY A 969 49.91 -26.75 -3.43
CA GLY A 969 51.19 -27.40 -3.17
C GLY A 969 52.35 -27.04 -4.13
N LEU A 970 52.09 -26.20 -5.13
CA LEU A 970 53.04 -25.78 -6.18
C LEU A 970 52.74 -24.32 -6.58
N GLN A 971 53.41 -23.35 -5.93
CA GLN A 971 53.52 -21.89 -6.19
C GLN A 971 52.30 -21.02 -6.59
N ASP A 972 51.21 -21.57 -7.14
CA ASP A 972 50.01 -20.84 -7.57
C ASP A 972 48.98 -20.72 -6.44
N THR A 973 48.97 -19.58 -5.75
CA THR A 973 47.93 -19.24 -4.76
C THR A 973 46.61 -18.88 -5.45
N VAL A 974 45.57 -19.70 -5.30
CA VAL A 974 44.27 -19.46 -5.94
C VAL A 974 43.41 -18.53 -5.07
N SER A 975 43.06 -17.35 -5.58
CA SER A 975 42.16 -16.42 -4.87
C SER A 975 40.73 -16.97 -4.79
N VAL A 976 40.17 -17.01 -3.58
CA VAL A 976 38.78 -17.40 -3.32
C VAL A 976 37.81 -16.45 -4.04
N ARG A 977 38.14 -15.14 -4.09
CA ARG A 977 37.38 -14.15 -4.86
C ARG A 977 37.35 -14.52 -6.35
N GLY A 978 38.51 -14.85 -6.92
CA GLY A 978 38.65 -15.24 -8.33
C GLY A 978 37.79 -16.45 -8.71
N ILE A 979 37.71 -17.46 -7.84
CA ILE A 979 36.81 -18.62 -8.02
C ILE A 979 35.34 -18.19 -8.04
N LEU A 980 34.89 -17.34 -7.10
CA LEU A 980 33.49 -16.92 -7.03
C LEU A 980 33.07 -16.06 -8.23
N ILE A 981 33.98 -15.19 -8.72
CA ILE A 981 33.73 -14.35 -9.90
C ILE A 981 33.71 -15.20 -11.18
N SER A 982 34.73 -16.05 -11.41
CA SER A 982 34.78 -16.92 -12.60
C SER A 982 33.63 -17.93 -12.69
N GLN A 983 33.04 -18.31 -11.55
CA GLN A 983 31.86 -19.18 -11.49
C GLN A 983 30.52 -18.41 -11.53
N GLY A 984 30.55 -17.08 -11.68
CA GLY A 984 29.37 -16.23 -11.82
C GLY A 984 28.53 -16.05 -10.54
N TYR A 985 29.08 -16.39 -9.37
CA TYR A 985 28.43 -16.14 -8.08
C TYR A 985 28.64 -14.70 -7.58
N ALA A 986 29.76 -14.09 -7.95
CA ALA A 986 30.18 -12.74 -7.56
C ALA A 986 30.54 -11.88 -8.77
N GLU A 987 30.53 -10.56 -8.57
CA GLU A 987 31.02 -9.54 -9.49
C GLU A 987 32.12 -8.70 -8.79
N PRO A 988 33.06 -8.08 -9.54
CA PRO A 988 33.97 -7.10 -8.95
C PRO A 988 33.20 -5.89 -8.41
N ALA A 989 33.73 -5.28 -7.34
CA ALA A 989 33.15 -4.09 -6.71
C ALA A 989 34.26 -3.15 -6.19
N GLU A 990 33.91 -1.88 -5.95
CA GLU A 990 34.81 -0.93 -5.29
C GLU A 990 34.96 -1.21 -3.77
N GLU A 991 35.97 -0.58 -3.16
CA GLU A 991 36.15 -0.59 -1.71
C GLU A 991 35.40 0.57 -1.02
N PRO A 992 34.88 0.36 0.21
CA PRO A 992 34.19 1.40 0.97
C PRO A 992 35.07 2.63 1.22
N TYR A 993 34.47 3.83 1.25
CA TYR A 993 35.19 5.09 1.48
C TYR A 993 35.99 5.10 2.80
N GLU A 994 35.44 4.54 3.88
CA GLU A 994 36.15 4.41 5.17
C GLU A 994 37.45 3.60 5.07
N SER A 995 37.55 2.66 4.12
CA SER A 995 38.78 1.91 3.84
C SER A 995 39.78 2.73 3.01
N LYS A 996 39.30 3.60 2.12
CA LYS A 996 40.13 4.48 1.28
C LYS A 996 40.73 5.64 2.10
N VAL A 997 39.93 6.28 2.96
CA VAL A 997 40.37 7.44 3.77
C VAL A 997 41.37 7.07 4.87
N LEU A 998 41.38 5.82 5.33
CA LEU A 998 42.37 5.36 6.31
C LEU A 998 43.80 5.28 5.74
N GLU A 999 43.97 5.25 4.41
CA GLU A 999 45.28 5.41 3.74
C GLU A 999 45.74 6.89 3.71
N ASP A 1000 44.82 7.84 3.51
CA ASP A 1000 45.16 9.25 3.25
C ASP A 1000 45.30 10.13 4.51
N LEU A 1001 44.76 9.73 5.68
CA LEU A 1001 44.82 10.54 6.91
C LEU A 1001 46.18 10.48 7.63
N THR A 1002 47.20 11.06 7.00
CA THR A 1002 48.54 11.29 7.57
C THR A 1002 48.81 12.76 7.87
N ASP A 1003 48.10 13.35 8.84
CA ASP A 1003 48.72 14.25 9.85
C ASP A 1003 47.74 14.74 10.94
N MET A 1004 48.32 15.35 12.01
CA MET A 1004 47.67 16.10 13.11
C MET A 1004 47.03 15.32 14.27
N SER A 1005 47.81 15.04 15.34
CA SER A 1005 47.76 15.83 16.59
C SER A 1005 48.50 15.18 17.77
N THR A 1006 49.02 16.01 18.68
CA THR A 1006 49.64 15.60 19.96
C THR A 1006 48.62 15.53 21.10
N ALA A 1007 48.65 14.47 21.91
CA ALA A 1007 47.77 14.31 23.07
C ALA A 1007 48.17 15.19 24.27
N SER A 1008 47.19 15.63 25.07
CA SER A 1008 47.38 16.40 26.31
C SER A 1008 46.84 15.67 27.56
N PRO A 1009 47.56 15.65 28.70
CA PRO A 1009 47.18 14.90 29.89
C PRO A 1009 46.37 15.73 30.89
N VAL A 1010 45.03 15.82 30.72
CA VAL A 1010 44.15 16.58 31.64
C VAL A 1010 42.77 15.91 31.80
N LYS A 1011 42.65 14.72 32.45
CA LYS A 1011 41.33 14.02 32.59
C LYS A 1011 40.96 13.29 33.89
N ASP A 1012 41.86 13.10 34.87
CA ASP A 1012 41.46 12.40 36.11
C ASP A 1012 40.51 13.22 37.00
N ASP A 1013 40.69 14.55 37.06
CA ASP A 1013 39.80 15.45 37.81
C ASP A 1013 38.36 15.43 37.27
N GLU A 1014 38.19 15.40 35.93
CA GLU A 1014 36.86 15.34 35.28
C GLU A 1014 36.13 14.04 35.66
N LYS A 1015 36.84 12.92 35.66
CA LYS A 1015 36.30 11.60 36.02
C LYS A 1015 35.85 11.53 37.48
N HIS A 1016 36.59 12.17 38.40
CA HIS A 1016 36.20 12.28 39.80
C HIS A 1016 34.91 13.12 39.98
N LEU A 1017 34.83 14.27 39.31
CA LEU A 1017 33.66 15.16 39.36
C LEU A 1017 32.39 14.52 38.76
N ILE A 1018 32.52 13.79 37.63
CA ILE A 1018 31.40 13.03 37.02
C ILE A 1018 30.83 12.01 38.01
N ARG A 1019 31.69 11.29 38.74
CA ARG A 1019 31.26 10.30 39.74
C ARG A 1019 30.48 10.92 40.90
N ILE A 1020 30.96 12.05 41.44
CA ILE A 1020 30.27 12.79 42.53
C ILE A 1020 28.86 13.22 42.10
N LEU A 1021 28.71 13.68 40.85
CA LEU A 1021 27.41 14.07 40.30
C LEU A 1021 26.47 12.87 40.17
N LEU A 1022 26.94 11.74 39.64
CA LEU A 1022 26.13 10.53 39.48
C LEU A 1022 25.67 9.95 40.84
N GLU A 1023 26.54 9.94 41.86
CA GLU A 1023 26.19 9.51 43.22
C GLU A 1023 25.19 10.48 43.88
N SER A 1024 25.32 11.79 43.64
CA SER A 1024 24.38 12.81 44.14
C SER A 1024 23.01 12.75 43.47
N PHE A 1025 22.98 12.45 42.16
CA PHE A 1025 21.76 12.25 41.38
C PHE A 1025 21.05 10.95 41.80
N SER A 1026 21.80 9.85 41.94
CA SER A 1026 21.26 8.53 42.32
C SER A 1026 20.72 8.48 43.76
N SER A 1027 21.26 9.32 44.65
CA SER A 1027 20.76 9.47 46.03
C SER A 1027 19.57 10.43 46.15
N ASN A 1028 18.98 10.85 45.03
CA ASN A 1028 17.76 11.65 44.91
C ASN A 1028 17.80 13.02 45.63
N LYS A 1029 19.00 13.52 45.95
CA LYS A 1029 19.22 14.79 46.69
C LYS A 1029 18.79 16.04 45.91
N LEU A 1030 18.56 15.91 44.60
CA LEU A 1030 18.08 17.01 43.74
C LEU A 1030 16.56 17.23 43.81
N GLY A 1031 15.77 16.29 44.33
CA GLY A 1031 14.30 16.36 44.31
C GLY A 1031 13.70 16.03 42.94
N ASN A 1032 12.40 16.28 42.75
CA ASN A 1032 11.73 15.99 41.48
C ASN A 1032 12.15 16.98 40.37
N PRO A 1033 12.28 16.53 39.10
CA PRO A 1033 12.58 17.40 37.96
C PRO A 1033 11.54 18.53 37.78
N SER A 1034 12.02 19.74 37.53
CA SER A 1034 11.21 20.94 37.35
C SER A 1034 10.77 21.19 35.90
N CYS A 1035 11.49 20.63 34.93
CA CYS A 1035 11.34 20.95 33.51
C CYS A 1035 11.23 19.70 32.62
N LYS A 1036 10.71 19.90 31.41
CA LYS A 1036 10.72 18.92 30.33
C LYS A 1036 11.56 19.41 29.16
N ALA A 1037 12.52 18.60 28.72
CA ALA A 1037 13.29 18.85 27.50
C ALA A 1037 12.76 17.96 26.37
N VAL A 1038 12.40 18.57 25.23
CA VAL A 1038 11.98 17.86 24.01
C VAL A 1038 13.22 17.65 23.13
N LEU A 1039 13.53 16.39 22.83
CA LEU A 1039 14.64 16.02 21.99
C LEU A 1039 14.26 16.03 20.51
N HIS A 1040 15.23 16.30 19.63
CA HIS A 1040 15.04 16.21 18.18
C HIS A 1040 15.74 14.97 17.60
N GLY A 1041 15.02 14.25 16.73
CA GLY A 1041 15.49 13.03 16.08
C GLY A 1041 14.68 11.80 16.50
N PRO A 1042 15.29 10.61 16.60
CA PRO A 1042 16.66 10.31 16.17
C PRO A 1042 16.84 10.42 14.64
N PHE A 1043 18.07 10.67 14.22
CA PHE A 1043 18.48 10.76 12.82
C PHE A 1043 19.61 9.78 12.49
N ASN A 1044 19.80 9.48 11.22
CA ASN A 1044 20.95 8.75 10.69
C ASN A 1044 21.31 9.30 9.29
N PRO A 1045 22.59 9.55 8.96
CA PRO A 1045 22.98 10.19 7.70
C PRO A 1045 22.81 9.31 6.46
N TYR A 1046 22.66 7.98 6.61
CA TYR A 1046 22.35 7.07 5.51
C TYR A 1046 20.84 6.97 5.22
N GLU A 1047 19.97 7.79 5.85
CA GLU A 1047 18.56 7.91 5.49
C GLU A 1047 18.40 8.50 4.08
N LEU A 1048 17.88 7.69 3.16
CA LEU A 1048 17.81 8.02 1.73
C LEU A 1048 16.59 8.88 1.40
N LYS A 1049 16.82 9.93 0.61
CA LYS A 1049 15.74 10.75 0.03
C LYS A 1049 15.29 10.18 -1.30
N CYS A 1050 13.98 10.14 -1.48
CA CYS A 1050 13.28 9.55 -2.61
C CYS A 1050 12.93 10.64 -3.64
N HIS A 1051 13.04 10.33 -4.93
CA HIS A 1051 12.81 11.25 -6.05
C HIS A 1051 11.97 10.56 -7.13
N SER A 1052 11.03 11.28 -7.76
CA SER A 1052 10.20 10.71 -8.82
C SER A 1052 10.91 10.73 -10.18
N LEU A 1053 10.72 9.68 -10.98
CA LEU A 1053 11.26 9.61 -12.35
C LEU A 1053 10.41 10.33 -13.40
N THR A 1054 9.12 10.58 -13.15
CA THR A 1054 8.26 11.27 -14.13
C THR A 1054 8.56 12.76 -14.18
N ARG A 1055 8.61 13.32 -15.40
CA ARG A 1055 9.02 14.71 -15.64
C ARG A 1055 8.25 15.73 -14.82
N ILE A 1056 6.93 15.57 -14.71
CA ILE A 1056 6.05 16.49 -13.96
C ILE A 1056 6.26 16.47 -12.43
N SER A 1057 6.73 15.34 -11.91
CA SER A 1057 6.90 15.11 -10.47
C SER A 1057 8.35 15.31 -9.99
N LYS A 1058 9.31 15.45 -10.91
CA LYS A 1058 10.77 15.50 -10.65
C LYS A 1058 11.20 16.52 -9.59
N PHE A 1059 10.46 17.63 -9.44
CA PHE A 1059 10.75 18.70 -8.47
C PHE A 1059 9.80 18.73 -7.26
N ARG A 1060 8.80 17.84 -7.19
CA ARG A 1060 7.88 17.75 -6.05
C ARG A 1060 8.55 17.00 -4.90
N CYS A 1061 8.21 17.36 -3.66
CA CYS A 1061 8.77 16.68 -2.48
C CYS A 1061 8.09 15.30 -2.31
N VAL A 1062 8.87 14.24 -2.11
CA VAL A 1062 8.36 12.86 -2.03
C VAL A 1062 8.36 12.37 -0.59
N TRP A 1063 7.20 11.98 -0.08
CA TRP A 1063 7.00 11.43 1.26
C TRP A 1063 6.41 10.03 1.15
N ILE A 1064 6.88 9.08 1.96
CA ILE A 1064 6.32 7.74 2.03
C ILE A 1064 5.37 7.66 3.23
N GLU A 1065 4.21 7.05 3.06
CA GLU A 1065 3.18 6.93 4.10
C GLU A 1065 3.70 6.16 5.32
N LYS A 1066 3.35 6.62 6.53
CA LYS A 1066 3.97 6.16 7.78
C LYS A 1066 3.68 4.69 8.09
N GLU A 1067 2.62 4.15 7.50
CA GLU A 1067 2.17 2.78 7.63
C GLU A 1067 2.87 1.83 6.64
N SER A 1068 3.66 2.37 5.68
CA SER A 1068 4.49 1.60 4.76
C SER A 1068 5.78 1.10 5.44
N ILE A 1069 6.19 -0.13 5.13
CA ILE A 1069 7.43 -0.71 5.66
C ILE A 1069 8.73 -0.12 5.07
N ASN A 1070 8.64 0.71 4.04
CA ASN A 1070 9.79 1.43 3.46
C ASN A 1070 9.69 2.94 3.71
N SER A 1071 8.98 3.34 4.77
CA SER A 1071 8.83 4.76 5.14
C SER A 1071 10.12 5.37 5.67
N VAL A 1072 10.98 4.56 6.33
CA VAL A 1072 12.40 4.84 6.51
C VAL A 1072 13.14 3.96 5.50
N ILE A 1073 14.18 4.48 4.83
CA ILE A 1073 15.08 3.66 4.02
C ILE A 1073 16.49 4.10 4.35
N ILE A 1074 17.34 3.16 4.74
CA ILE A 1074 18.74 3.40 5.11
C ILE A 1074 19.60 2.64 4.11
N SER A 1075 20.69 3.25 3.62
CA SER A 1075 21.64 2.53 2.78
C SER A 1075 22.40 1.47 3.59
N ASP A 1076 22.25 0.19 3.19
CA ASP A 1076 23.04 -0.92 3.76
C ASP A 1076 24.46 -0.99 3.14
N SER A 1077 24.64 -0.40 1.95
CA SER A 1077 25.87 -0.38 1.14
C SER A 1077 25.94 0.95 0.37
N PRO A 1078 26.36 2.06 1.01
CA PRO A 1078 26.59 3.34 0.32
C PRO A 1078 27.63 3.23 -0.80
N GLU A 1079 28.54 2.24 -0.73
CA GLU A 1079 29.54 1.95 -1.74
C GLU A 1079 28.98 1.50 -3.10
N ASP A 1080 27.71 1.10 -3.19
CA ASP A 1080 27.09 0.69 -4.46
C ASP A 1080 26.44 1.88 -5.17
N THR A 1081 27.08 2.32 -6.26
CA THR A 1081 26.68 3.49 -7.04
C THR A 1081 25.45 3.26 -7.95
N HIS A 1082 25.01 2.01 -8.13
CA HIS A 1082 23.93 1.66 -9.06
C HIS A 1082 22.56 2.12 -8.55
N GLN A 1083 21.64 2.43 -9.48
CA GLN A 1083 20.33 2.94 -9.10
C GLN A 1083 19.44 1.86 -8.50
N ARG A 1084 18.69 2.22 -7.46
CA ARG A 1084 17.69 1.34 -6.84
C ARG A 1084 16.29 1.91 -7.00
N LEU A 1085 15.38 1.08 -7.50
CA LEU A 1085 13.99 1.44 -7.76
C LEU A 1085 13.07 1.17 -6.56
N LEU A 1086 12.22 2.14 -6.23
CA LEU A 1086 11.03 2.01 -5.39
C LEU A 1086 9.79 2.16 -6.26
N VAL A 1087 8.82 1.26 -6.08
CA VAL A 1087 7.53 1.29 -6.76
C VAL A 1087 6.43 1.58 -5.74
N ALA A 1088 5.52 2.51 -6.04
CA ALA A 1088 4.37 2.81 -5.18
C ALA A 1088 3.05 2.36 -5.82
N ALA A 1089 2.23 1.61 -5.08
CA ALA A 1089 0.95 1.11 -5.58
C ALA A 1089 -0.10 2.23 -5.76
N SER A 1090 -0.02 3.29 -4.96
CA SER A 1090 -0.91 4.44 -5.02
C SER A 1090 -0.17 5.73 -4.68
N LEU A 1091 -0.54 6.81 -5.39
CA LEU A 1091 -0.02 8.16 -5.20
C LEU A 1091 -1.16 9.09 -4.81
N SER A 1092 -0.86 10.03 -3.92
CA SER A 1092 -1.73 11.16 -3.60
C SER A 1092 -0.89 12.42 -3.40
N VAL A 1093 -1.50 13.60 -3.49
CA VAL A 1093 -0.81 14.87 -3.18
C VAL A 1093 -1.45 15.59 -1.99
N ASN A 1094 -0.64 16.40 -1.32
CA ASN A 1094 -1.12 17.29 -0.27
C ASN A 1094 -2.04 18.40 -0.85
N THR A 1095 -2.64 19.20 0.03
CA THR A 1095 -3.59 20.26 -0.36
C THR A 1095 -3.00 21.34 -1.27
N THR A 1096 -1.67 21.53 -1.25
CA THR A 1096 -0.93 22.51 -2.07
C THR A 1096 -0.31 21.92 -3.33
N GLY A 1097 -0.45 20.62 -3.60
CA GLY A 1097 0.19 19.92 -4.73
C GLY A 1097 1.72 19.72 -4.60
N SER A 1098 2.38 20.46 -3.69
CA SER A 1098 3.85 20.51 -3.53
C SER A 1098 4.50 19.21 -3.07
N THR A 1099 3.73 18.34 -2.40
CA THR A 1099 4.24 17.13 -1.76
C THR A 1099 3.42 15.91 -2.18
N MET A 1100 4.09 14.92 -2.75
CA MET A 1100 3.55 13.60 -3.08
C MET A 1100 3.65 12.67 -1.88
N LEU A 1101 2.59 11.90 -1.64
CA LEU A 1101 2.50 10.86 -0.63
C LEU A 1101 2.34 9.49 -1.31
N LEU A 1102 3.35 8.64 -1.13
CA LEU A 1102 3.46 7.29 -1.69
C LEU A 1102 2.87 6.28 -0.71
N ARG A 1103 1.99 5.41 -1.19
CA ARG A 1103 1.34 4.36 -0.38
C ARG A 1103 1.67 2.96 -0.89
N GLU A 1104 1.71 2.03 0.08
CA GLU A 1104 1.89 0.59 -0.11
C GLU A 1104 3.02 0.29 -1.12
N THR A 1105 4.25 0.49 -0.64
CA THR A 1105 5.44 0.58 -1.49
C THR A 1105 6.19 -0.76 -1.56
N SER A 1106 6.92 -0.93 -2.65
CA SER A 1106 7.78 -2.09 -2.89
C SER A 1106 9.15 -1.63 -3.36
N LEU A 1107 10.17 -1.87 -2.52
CA LEU A 1107 11.56 -1.60 -2.84
C LEU A 1107 12.11 -2.79 -3.64
N MET A 1108 12.61 -2.52 -4.85
CA MET A 1108 13.16 -3.56 -5.72
C MET A 1108 14.51 -4.07 -5.17
N PRO A 1109 14.96 -5.26 -5.59
CA PRO A 1109 16.34 -5.70 -5.39
C PRO A 1109 17.31 -4.67 -5.99
N HIS A 1110 18.50 -4.56 -5.39
CA HIS A 1110 19.55 -3.65 -5.86
C HIS A 1110 20.37 -4.35 -6.95
N ILE A 1111 19.75 -4.58 -8.10
CA ILE A 1111 20.37 -5.22 -9.26
C ILE A 1111 20.77 -4.12 -10.26
N PRO A 1112 22.05 -4.04 -10.68
CA PRO A 1112 22.53 -3.14 -11.74
C PRO A 1112 21.65 -3.19 -12.99
N GLY A 1113 21.32 -2.05 -13.59
CA GLY A 1113 20.49 -1.99 -14.81
C GLY A 1113 19.00 -2.32 -14.62
N LEU A 1114 18.57 -2.87 -13.49
CA LEU A 1114 17.18 -3.27 -13.27
C LEU A 1114 16.17 -2.11 -13.42
N PRO A 1115 16.43 -0.87 -12.95
CA PRO A 1115 15.49 0.24 -13.16
C PRO A 1115 15.28 0.57 -14.64
N ALA A 1116 16.34 0.50 -15.44
CA ALA A 1116 16.27 0.69 -16.89
C ALA A 1116 15.55 -0.48 -17.58
N LEU A 1117 15.88 -1.72 -17.21
CA LEU A 1117 15.24 -2.93 -17.73
C LEU A 1117 13.72 -2.93 -17.49
N LEU A 1118 13.27 -2.62 -16.27
CA LEU A 1118 11.85 -2.57 -15.92
C LEU A 1118 11.12 -1.44 -16.65
N SER A 1119 11.77 -0.27 -16.80
CA SER A 1119 11.21 0.84 -17.57
C SER A 1119 11.05 0.47 -19.05
N MET A 1120 12.05 -0.17 -19.67
CA MET A 1120 11.97 -0.68 -21.05
C MET A 1120 10.96 -1.82 -21.22
N LEU A 1121 10.83 -2.71 -20.23
CA LEU A 1121 9.90 -3.84 -20.29
C LEU A 1121 8.43 -3.42 -20.24
N PHE A 1122 8.09 -2.37 -19.47
CA PHE A 1122 6.70 -1.99 -19.21
C PHE A 1122 6.23 -0.67 -19.83
N ALA A 1123 7.14 0.16 -20.35
CA ALA A 1123 6.75 1.35 -21.11
C ALA A 1123 6.00 0.97 -22.41
N PRO A 1124 4.95 1.73 -22.78
CA PRO A 1124 4.30 1.58 -24.08
C PRO A 1124 5.29 1.75 -25.24
N VAL A 1125 6.07 2.85 -25.22
CA VAL A 1125 7.10 3.20 -26.20
C VAL A 1125 8.41 3.50 -25.48
N MET A 1126 9.53 3.11 -26.09
CA MET A 1126 10.88 3.45 -25.63
C MET A 1126 11.73 4.01 -26.77
N GLU A 1127 12.44 5.12 -26.52
CA GLU A 1127 13.45 5.67 -27.42
C GLU A 1127 14.84 5.52 -26.78
N LEU A 1128 15.72 4.74 -27.40
CA LEU A 1128 17.09 4.58 -26.93
C LEU A 1128 17.93 5.84 -27.22
N ARG A 1129 18.79 6.20 -26.27
CA ARG A 1129 19.83 7.23 -26.42
C ARG A 1129 21.16 6.54 -26.67
N VAL A 1130 21.97 7.11 -27.55
CA VAL A 1130 23.31 6.63 -27.90
C VAL A 1130 24.37 7.67 -27.50
N ASP A 1131 25.63 7.23 -27.44
CA ASP A 1131 26.78 8.12 -27.37
C ASP A 1131 26.98 8.94 -28.66
N GLN A 1132 27.93 9.87 -28.65
CA GLN A 1132 28.19 10.76 -29.79
C GLN A 1132 28.66 10.00 -31.05
N ASP A 1133 29.31 8.84 -30.86
CA ASP A 1133 29.81 7.97 -31.92
C ASP A 1133 28.75 6.98 -32.45
N GLY A 1134 27.58 6.87 -31.80
CA GLY A 1134 26.52 5.94 -32.16
C GLY A 1134 26.85 4.46 -31.94
N ARG A 1135 27.79 4.16 -31.03
CA ARG A 1135 28.35 2.83 -30.76
C ARG A 1135 27.72 2.15 -29.55
N CYS A 1136 27.43 2.92 -28.51
CA CYS A 1136 26.91 2.41 -27.24
C CYS A 1136 25.59 3.09 -26.86
N TYR A 1137 24.65 2.33 -26.29
CA TYR A 1137 23.46 2.91 -25.67
C TYR A 1137 23.81 3.53 -24.31
N THR A 1138 23.38 4.77 -24.09
CA THR A 1138 23.70 5.59 -22.90
C THR A 1138 22.49 5.83 -22.00
N GLY A 1139 21.29 5.52 -22.47
CA GLY A 1139 20.05 5.72 -21.73
C GLY A 1139 18.81 5.42 -22.56
N VAL A 1140 17.64 5.70 -21.99
CA VAL A 1140 16.34 5.51 -22.62
C VAL A 1140 15.35 6.60 -22.19
N LEU A 1141 14.48 7.01 -23.11
CA LEU A 1141 13.25 7.75 -22.83
C LEU A 1141 12.06 6.77 -22.91
N CYS A 1142 11.34 6.60 -21.81
CA CYS A 1142 10.19 5.71 -21.69
C CYS A 1142 8.90 6.53 -21.52
N GLY A 1143 7.84 6.21 -22.29
CA GLY A 1143 6.58 6.97 -22.24
C GLY A 1143 5.56 6.51 -23.29
N LEU A 1144 4.70 7.42 -23.72
CA LEU A 1144 3.78 7.22 -24.87
C LEU A 1144 4.41 7.55 -26.23
N GLY A 1145 5.64 8.07 -26.25
CA GLY A 1145 6.35 8.44 -27.47
C GLY A 1145 5.82 9.72 -28.12
N CYS A 1146 6.09 9.87 -29.41
CA CYS A 1146 5.68 11.01 -30.22
C CYS A 1146 4.63 10.64 -31.29
N ASN A 1147 3.79 11.60 -31.66
CA ASN A 1147 2.85 11.46 -32.78
C ASN A 1147 3.66 11.30 -34.08
N PRO A 1148 3.39 10.25 -34.90
CA PRO A 1148 4.22 9.93 -36.07
C PRO A 1148 4.14 11.00 -37.19
N THR A 1149 3.04 11.75 -37.25
CA THR A 1149 2.79 12.78 -38.28
C THR A 1149 3.36 14.14 -37.88
N THR A 1150 3.22 14.54 -36.62
CA THR A 1150 3.65 15.88 -36.14
C THR A 1150 4.99 15.89 -35.43
N GLY A 1151 5.49 14.73 -34.99
CA GLY A 1151 6.71 14.62 -34.17
C GLY A 1151 6.58 15.16 -32.75
N ALA A 1152 5.41 15.63 -32.33
CA ALA A 1152 5.17 16.15 -30.99
C ALA A 1152 5.02 15.00 -29.96
N PRO A 1153 5.55 15.13 -28.73
CA PRO A 1153 5.37 14.12 -27.68
C PRO A 1153 3.89 14.00 -27.28
N VAL A 1154 3.41 12.78 -27.05
CA VAL A 1154 2.00 12.48 -26.78
C VAL A 1154 1.61 12.79 -25.34
N LEU A 1155 2.46 12.46 -24.36
CA LEU A 1155 2.24 12.75 -22.93
C LEU A 1155 3.58 13.11 -22.24
N PRO A 1156 4.19 14.26 -22.57
CA PRO A 1156 5.52 14.64 -22.08
C PRO A 1156 5.61 14.80 -20.55
N GLU A 1157 4.47 14.94 -19.88
CA GLU A 1157 4.33 15.01 -18.42
C GLU A 1157 4.87 13.74 -17.72
N HIS A 1158 4.61 12.59 -18.33
CA HIS A 1158 4.85 11.25 -17.76
C HIS A 1158 6.12 10.59 -18.30
N ASP A 1159 6.73 11.15 -19.35
CA ASP A 1159 7.99 10.65 -19.90
C ASP A 1159 9.06 10.53 -18.79
N MET A 1160 9.71 9.37 -18.75
CA MET A 1160 10.81 9.06 -17.84
C MET A 1160 12.10 8.91 -18.65
N GLU A 1161 13.10 9.75 -18.35
CA GLU A 1161 14.43 9.66 -18.95
C GLU A 1161 15.40 9.03 -17.95
N LEU A 1162 15.97 7.87 -18.30
CA LEU A 1162 16.93 7.13 -17.49
C LEU A 1162 18.26 7.05 -18.23
N ALA A 1163 19.35 7.49 -17.59
CA ALA A 1163 20.70 7.12 -18.00
C ALA A 1163 20.97 5.67 -17.57
N PHE A 1164 21.69 4.91 -18.39
CA PHE A 1164 22.06 3.53 -18.05
C PHE A 1164 23.26 3.51 -17.09
N ASP A 1165 23.15 2.76 -16.00
CA ASP A 1165 24.23 2.48 -15.05
C ASP A 1165 25.00 1.18 -15.38
N VAL A 1166 24.57 0.47 -16.42
CA VAL A 1166 25.24 -0.69 -17.04
C VAL A 1166 25.24 -0.56 -18.56
N GLN A 1167 26.16 -1.23 -19.25
CA GLN A 1167 26.18 -1.25 -20.70
C GLN A 1167 25.14 -2.23 -21.23
N PHE A 1168 24.16 -1.74 -22.01
CA PHE A 1168 23.25 -2.56 -22.80
C PHE A 1168 23.79 -2.76 -24.23
N SER A 1169 23.77 -4.00 -24.70
CA SER A 1169 24.10 -4.40 -26.08
C SER A 1169 22.88 -4.37 -27.00
N VAL A 1170 23.03 -4.71 -28.29
CA VAL A 1170 21.89 -4.84 -29.21
C VAL A 1170 21.10 -6.11 -28.90
N GLU A 1171 21.82 -7.16 -28.50
CA GLU A 1171 21.32 -8.47 -28.11
C GLU A 1171 20.38 -8.37 -26.91
N ASP A 1172 20.74 -7.56 -25.90
CA ASP A 1172 19.88 -7.31 -24.73
C ASP A 1172 18.55 -6.65 -25.12
N ILE A 1173 18.58 -5.66 -26.03
CA ILE A 1173 17.36 -5.00 -26.55
C ILE A 1173 16.50 -5.98 -27.35
N VAL A 1174 17.12 -6.91 -28.08
CA VAL A 1174 16.40 -7.98 -28.79
C VAL A 1174 15.72 -8.93 -27.79
N GLU A 1175 16.40 -9.36 -26.73
CA GLU A 1175 15.79 -10.24 -25.71
C GLU A 1175 14.68 -9.54 -24.90
N ILE A 1176 14.82 -8.26 -24.57
CA ILE A 1176 13.73 -7.44 -24.01
C ILE A 1176 12.51 -7.46 -24.94
N ASN A 1177 12.71 -7.29 -26.25
CA ASN A 1177 11.63 -7.34 -27.22
C ASN A 1177 11.02 -8.75 -27.40
N ILE A 1178 11.81 -9.81 -27.27
CA ILE A 1178 11.31 -11.20 -27.29
C ILE A 1178 10.47 -11.48 -26.03
N LEU A 1179 10.92 -11.05 -24.84
CA LEU A 1179 10.14 -11.14 -23.61
C LEU A 1179 8.85 -10.34 -23.72
N ARG A 1180 8.90 -9.11 -24.26
CA ARG A 1180 7.70 -8.30 -24.57
C ARG A 1180 6.74 -9.04 -25.50
N ALA A 1181 7.24 -9.66 -26.57
CA ALA A 1181 6.42 -10.47 -27.47
C ALA A 1181 5.83 -11.73 -26.82
N ALA A 1182 6.51 -12.33 -25.83
CA ALA A 1182 6.01 -13.46 -25.05
C ALA A 1182 4.82 -13.03 -24.15
N VAL A 1183 4.94 -11.89 -23.46
CA VAL A 1183 3.85 -11.28 -22.67
C VAL A 1183 2.60 -11.05 -23.54
N ASN A 1184 2.77 -10.46 -24.72
CA ASN A 1184 1.65 -10.15 -25.62
C ASN A 1184 0.88 -11.40 -26.09
N LYS A 1185 1.53 -12.56 -26.25
CA LYS A 1185 0.86 -13.81 -26.64
C LYS A 1185 -0.17 -14.30 -25.60
N LEU A 1186 0.05 -13.99 -24.32
CA LEU A 1186 -0.87 -14.34 -23.23
C LEU A 1186 -2.01 -13.31 -23.03
N VAL A 1187 -1.92 -12.13 -23.66
CA VAL A 1187 -2.83 -10.98 -23.44
C VAL A 1187 -3.40 -10.45 -24.77
N CYS A 1188 -3.78 -11.35 -25.68
CA CYS A 1188 -4.36 -11.02 -26.99
C CYS A 1188 -5.78 -11.56 -27.18
N ASP A 1189 -6.54 -10.94 -28.09
CA ASP A 1189 -7.84 -11.41 -28.56
C ASP A 1189 -7.71 -12.25 -29.85
N GLY A 1190 -8.73 -13.08 -30.11
CA GLY A 1190 -8.82 -13.91 -31.32
C GLY A 1190 -8.55 -15.39 -31.05
N PRO A 1191 -8.44 -16.23 -32.10
CA PRO A 1191 -8.32 -17.69 -31.95
C PRO A 1191 -7.03 -18.16 -31.27
N ASN A 1192 -6.01 -17.31 -31.18
CA ASN A 1192 -4.76 -17.56 -30.46
C ASN A 1192 -4.72 -16.91 -29.06
N GLY A 1193 -5.79 -16.21 -28.66
CA GLY A 1193 -5.88 -15.50 -27.38
C GLY A 1193 -6.14 -16.44 -26.20
N SER A 1194 -5.94 -15.93 -24.96
CA SER A 1194 -6.04 -16.76 -23.74
C SER A 1194 -7.35 -17.56 -23.68
N LYS A 1195 -8.47 -16.96 -24.10
CA LYS A 1195 -9.81 -17.58 -24.15
C LYS A 1195 -9.94 -18.82 -25.03
N CYS A 1196 -9.02 -19.05 -25.95
CA CYS A 1196 -9.03 -20.17 -26.90
C CYS A 1196 -7.91 -21.18 -26.65
N LEU A 1197 -6.98 -20.90 -25.73
CA LEU A 1197 -5.84 -21.76 -25.43
C LEU A 1197 -6.18 -22.77 -24.32
N GLY A 1198 -5.74 -24.02 -24.49
CA GLY A 1198 -5.79 -25.03 -23.42
C GLY A 1198 -4.82 -24.70 -22.27
N PRO A 1199 -5.10 -25.21 -21.04
CA PRO A 1199 -4.32 -24.85 -19.84
C PRO A 1199 -2.84 -25.22 -19.94
N GLU A 1200 -2.50 -26.34 -20.57
CA GLU A 1200 -1.11 -26.77 -20.79
C GLU A 1200 -0.32 -25.77 -21.65
N ARG A 1201 -0.95 -25.20 -22.68
CA ARG A 1201 -0.32 -24.22 -23.56
C ARG A 1201 -0.16 -22.87 -22.87
N ILE A 1202 -1.09 -22.50 -21.98
CA ILE A 1202 -0.96 -21.31 -21.12
C ILE A 1202 0.23 -21.49 -20.16
N ALA A 1203 0.32 -22.63 -19.47
CA ALA A 1203 1.44 -22.93 -18.57
C ALA A 1203 2.79 -22.88 -19.31
N GLN A 1204 2.89 -23.46 -20.51
CA GLN A 1204 4.10 -23.40 -21.33
C GLN A 1204 4.50 -21.96 -21.71
N LEU A 1205 3.53 -21.08 -22.01
CA LEU A 1205 3.80 -19.68 -22.34
C LEU A 1205 4.16 -18.86 -21.09
N GLN A 1206 3.54 -19.14 -19.94
CA GLN A 1206 3.90 -18.54 -18.65
C GLN A 1206 5.34 -18.91 -18.27
N ASP A 1207 5.71 -20.20 -18.33
CA ASP A 1207 7.06 -20.64 -18.01
C ASP A 1207 8.10 -20.09 -18.99
N ASN A 1208 7.81 -20.00 -20.29
CA ASN A 1208 8.69 -19.33 -21.25
C ASN A 1208 8.93 -17.85 -20.84
N SER A 1209 7.87 -17.12 -20.49
CA SER A 1209 7.95 -15.73 -20.04
C SER A 1209 8.73 -15.58 -18.73
N ARG A 1210 8.60 -16.54 -17.80
CA ARG A 1210 9.35 -16.58 -16.53
C ARG A 1210 10.83 -16.88 -16.77
N GLN A 1211 11.17 -17.88 -17.59
CA GLN A 1211 12.56 -18.22 -17.88
C GLN A 1211 13.28 -17.07 -18.60
N LYS A 1212 12.62 -16.40 -19.55
CA LYS A 1212 13.17 -15.20 -20.24
C LYS A 1212 13.26 -13.93 -19.40
N LEU A 1213 12.62 -13.89 -18.23
CA LEU A 1213 12.78 -12.81 -17.25
C LEU A 1213 13.89 -13.10 -16.22
N LEU A 1214 14.20 -14.39 -16.01
CA LEU A 1214 15.16 -14.85 -15.00
C LEU A 1214 16.56 -15.14 -15.55
N GLY A 1215 16.66 -15.43 -16.86
CA GLY A 1215 17.91 -15.60 -17.60
C GLY A 1215 18.36 -14.30 -18.25
#